data_AF-A0A7J2VVX9-F1
#
_entry.id   AF-A0A7J2VVX9-F1
#
_cell.length_a   1.000
_cell.length_b   1.000
_cell.length_c   1.000
_cell.angle_alpha   90.00
_cell.angle_beta   90.00
_cell.angle_gamma   90.00
#
_symmetry.space_group_name_H-M   'P 1'
#
loop_
_entity.id
_entity.type
_entity.pdbx_description
1 polymer ?
#
loop_
_entity_poly.entity_id
_entity_poly.type
_entity_poly.pdbx_seq_one_letter_code
_entity_poly.pdbx_strand_id
1 'polypeptide(L)'
;MKISFQVIDADYVIPNSFPMIRLFGKTKEGQSICVLYENYLPYFYFIPTQPIEEIEKTLKKEFGCLVVKVEEVEKYEPIGYRENKTKMIKIYLSDPSKVPKVRDFIIEKNLASKIFESDILFKYRFMADFNIFGMRWYVAEGKEIKTNGIKTDRIFLAEKIEEEDYHLNAPFKVLSLDIETTAKEGKPNPEKDRVIMISLAFNPAYRDKNNLVLVGRPVKTNGNTLVFIDEKSMLEELIKIIDEYDPDFIVGYNINSFDIPFLLKRFEKNKIFPSLGRTTDKPMLSKRMKEDTFKNHILGRVIIDVYDIVKELAEKGFLKLKRYSLDEVGKALVGEGKVDVKHSEIGKIWEKNNQDEMLKLIEYSRRDAILTLRIFLEKRLVEKYIELSKVCGLLLQDVLDEGEAARIENLLLREFNKREFVLPNKPDNKEMLRRKEERELRGFKGATVLEPKVGLYTTPIVYLDFKSMYPTIYMNFNICPTTWVTDDKYKDVIVSPYGAKFVKPEIRRGVIPQIVEFLVNERDRVKKEMKKEKDEEKKFLLDAKQEALKRMANAFYGYTGYIRGRVYVLDIANSITSFGRYFIDTTKKLVEKTNKDWEVIYGDTDSIMVKVKANSIEEAFNVGKEIEKTINDYYQGKMTVKIESVFKSFLIIAKKRYAGISVEIEDGKVKEKIVMKGIETVRKDWCVLTEKVLSKVLEFLLKEKSIEGAVNYVKTVIKDLEEGKVNIEDLIITKSLSRNLHEYKGTQPHVELVKRMMKRSPEKVPMIGDRVNFVIVAGPELVSKRAEDPEYVLEKGLKIDTKYYIENQVLPPIERIFEAVGIKRNVLFSSGKQMSLTSISIQKNGTVKETTEILTTETKIEVKVEDSKKQTKITDFENFVCKKCGRIYLSLPFSGKCYDCGEEVLFNLNGVLSQLIRKSI
;
A
#
# COMPACT_ATOMS: atom_id res chain seq x y z
N MET A 1 26.55 27.64 23.95
CA MET A 1 27.11 27.13 22.67
C MET A 1 25.96 26.85 21.71
N LYS A 2 26.20 26.84 20.40
CA LYS A 2 25.20 26.44 19.37
C LYS A 2 25.71 25.21 18.63
N ILE A 3 24.81 24.29 18.32
CA ILE A 3 25.14 23.09 17.54
C ILE A 3 24.02 22.78 16.55
N SER A 4 24.39 22.56 15.29
CA SER A 4 23.47 22.17 14.22
C SER A 4 23.45 20.65 14.07
N PHE A 5 22.26 20.07 13.94
CA PHE A 5 22.08 18.63 13.76
C PHE A 5 20.78 18.28 13.02
N GLN A 6 20.82 17.19 12.26
CA GLN A 6 19.64 16.59 11.62
C GLN A 6 19.04 15.52 12.54
N VAL A 7 17.74 15.61 12.84
CA VAL A 7 17.04 14.67 13.73
C VAL A 7 16.77 13.34 13.02
N ILE A 8 17.22 12.23 13.59
CA ILE A 8 17.06 10.87 13.06
C ILE A 8 16.01 10.10 13.87
N ASP A 9 16.12 10.13 15.19
CA ASP A 9 15.28 9.36 16.12
C ASP A 9 15.06 10.15 17.43
N ALA A 10 14.09 9.74 18.23
CA ALA A 10 13.83 10.34 19.54
C ALA A 10 13.22 9.36 20.53
N ASP A 11 13.59 9.52 21.81
CA ASP A 11 12.92 8.85 22.93
C ASP A 11 12.96 9.71 24.20
N TYR A 12 12.73 9.09 25.37
CA TYR A 12 12.83 9.74 26.66
C TYR A 12 13.34 8.79 27.75
N VAL A 13 13.94 9.37 28.80
CA VAL A 13 14.35 8.69 30.05
C VAL A 13 13.81 9.46 31.26
N ILE A 14 13.85 8.86 32.45
CA ILE A 14 13.37 9.48 33.70
C ILE A 14 14.48 9.38 34.77
N PRO A 15 15.54 10.20 34.71
CA PRO A 15 16.69 10.08 35.60
C PRO A 15 16.41 10.55 37.03
N ASN A 16 15.51 11.52 37.24
CA ASN A 16 15.23 12.13 38.55
C ASN A 16 13.72 12.42 38.73
N SER A 17 12.87 11.40 38.56
CA SER A 17 11.39 11.51 38.64
C SER A 17 10.70 12.37 37.59
N PHE A 18 11.44 13.15 36.79
CA PHE A 18 10.94 13.90 35.64
C PHE A 18 11.50 13.37 34.33
N PRO A 19 10.74 13.46 33.23
CA PRO A 19 11.17 12.91 31.96
C PRO A 19 12.11 13.88 31.25
N MET A 20 13.11 13.32 30.60
CA MET A 20 14.09 14.01 29.76
C MET A 20 14.01 13.43 28.35
N ILE A 21 13.81 14.28 27.36
CA ILE A 21 13.77 13.89 25.95
C ILE A 21 15.20 13.67 25.46
N ARG A 22 15.41 12.66 24.63
CA ARG A 22 16.64 12.46 23.85
C ARG A 22 16.30 12.54 22.37
N LEU A 23 16.91 13.47 21.65
CA LEU A 23 16.88 13.54 20.19
C LEU A 23 18.21 13.04 19.65
N PHE A 24 18.18 11.96 18.87
CA PHE A 24 19.37 11.45 18.20
C PHE A 24 19.47 12.04 16.81
N GLY A 25 20.68 12.36 16.38
CA GLY A 25 20.89 12.96 15.09
C GLY A 25 22.34 12.93 14.62
N LYS A 26 22.59 13.71 13.58
CA LYS A 26 23.93 13.84 13.00
C LYS A 26 24.23 15.30 12.64
N THR A 27 25.44 15.73 12.95
CA THR A 27 25.93 17.08 12.63
C THR A 27 26.33 17.19 11.16
N LYS A 28 26.59 18.41 10.67
CA LYS A 28 27.06 18.66 9.29
C LYS A 28 28.43 18.03 9.04
N GLU A 29 29.25 17.99 10.08
CA GLU A 29 30.60 17.41 10.09
C GLU A 29 30.58 15.87 10.16
N GLY A 30 29.39 15.27 10.28
CA GLY A 30 29.21 13.82 10.30
C GLY A 30 29.42 13.15 11.66
N GLN A 31 29.47 13.94 12.75
CA GLN A 31 29.51 13.43 14.12
C GLN A 31 28.09 13.06 14.58
N SER A 32 27.93 11.91 15.24
CA SER A 32 26.67 11.57 15.88
C SER A 32 26.43 12.38 17.13
N ILE A 33 25.18 12.72 17.38
CA ILE A 33 24.80 13.59 18.49
C ILE A 33 23.53 13.10 19.16
N CYS A 34 23.51 13.20 20.49
CA CYS A 34 22.29 13.12 21.28
C CYS A 34 22.03 14.48 21.94
N VAL A 35 20.92 15.12 21.57
CA VAL A 35 20.45 16.36 22.19
C VAL A 35 19.43 16.02 23.27
N LEU A 36 19.75 16.40 24.50
CA LEU A 36 18.91 16.21 25.68
C LEU A 36 18.09 17.46 25.93
N TYR A 37 16.83 17.30 26.26
CA TYR A 37 15.95 18.42 26.63
C TYR A 37 15.18 18.08 27.92
N GLU A 38 15.34 18.94 28.92
CA GLU A 38 14.70 18.85 30.23
C GLU A 38 13.43 19.73 30.29
N ASN A 39 12.70 19.71 31.41
CA ASN A 39 11.59 20.64 31.68
C ASN A 39 10.39 20.52 30.72
N TYR A 40 10.15 19.33 30.16
CA TYR A 40 8.94 19.05 29.40
C TYR A 40 8.13 17.93 30.07
N LEU A 41 6.84 18.16 30.29
CA LEU A 41 5.96 17.23 31.00
C LEU A 41 4.90 16.65 30.06
N PRO A 42 4.60 15.34 30.14
CA PRO A 42 3.46 14.77 29.44
C PRO A 42 2.17 15.41 29.92
N TYR A 43 1.27 15.70 28.98
CA TYR A 43 -0.06 16.23 29.31
C TYR A 43 -1.11 15.71 28.35
N PHE A 44 -2.37 15.85 28.77
CA PHE A 44 -3.55 15.66 27.92
C PHE A 44 -4.70 16.55 28.39
N TYR A 45 -5.78 16.60 27.60
CA TYR A 45 -6.92 17.49 27.85
C TYR A 45 -8.19 16.71 28.11
N PHE A 46 -9.11 17.28 28.88
CA PHE A 46 -10.46 16.77 29.02
C PHE A 46 -11.48 17.86 29.37
N ILE A 47 -12.75 17.63 29.02
CA ILE A 47 -13.85 18.53 29.42
C ILE A 47 -14.33 18.09 30.81
N PRO A 48 -14.22 18.94 31.84
CA PRO A 48 -14.57 18.57 33.21
C PRO A 48 -16.07 18.37 33.39
N THR A 49 -16.45 17.49 34.32
CA THR A 49 -17.83 17.31 34.81
C THR A 49 -18.06 17.93 36.19
N GLN A 50 -16.99 18.36 36.86
CA GLN A 50 -16.94 18.91 38.21
C GLN A 50 -16.00 20.13 38.24
N PRO A 51 -16.06 20.98 39.28
CA PRO A 51 -15.10 22.08 39.46
C PRO A 51 -13.64 21.60 39.50
N ILE A 52 -12.72 22.43 39.02
CA ILE A 52 -11.29 22.09 38.90
C ILE A 52 -10.67 21.75 40.27
N GLU A 53 -11.09 22.42 41.33
CA GLU A 53 -10.56 22.23 42.69
C GLU A 53 -10.89 20.83 43.23
N GLU A 54 -12.10 20.33 42.95
CA GLU A 54 -12.53 18.98 43.35
C GLU A 54 -11.78 17.90 42.56
N ILE A 55 -11.61 18.12 41.27
CA ILE A 55 -10.88 17.23 40.37
C ILE A 55 -9.41 17.16 40.79
N GLU A 56 -8.77 18.32 41.01
CA GLU A 56 -7.36 18.38 41.42
C GLU A 56 -7.15 17.71 42.78
N LYS A 57 -8.03 17.96 43.77
CA LYS A 57 -7.98 17.30 45.08
C LYS A 57 -8.11 15.79 44.95
N THR A 58 -9.03 15.31 44.12
CA THR A 58 -9.26 13.88 43.89
C THR A 58 -8.04 13.22 43.25
N LEU A 59 -7.48 13.86 42.21
CA LEU A 59 -6.33 13.33 41.47
C LEU A 59 -5.04 13.37 42.31
N LYS A 60 -4.79 14.43 43.07
CA LYS A 60 -3.65 14.52 43.98
C LYS A 60 -3.76 13.53 45.15
N LYS A 61 -4.97 13.26 45.64
CA LYS A 61 -5.19 12.24 46.68
C LYS A 61 -4.84 10.83 46.19
N GLU A 62 -5.21 10.49 44.96
CA GLU A 62 -4.97 9.17 44.38
C GLU A 62 -3.52 8.99 43.88
N PHE A 63 -2.97 10.00 43.21
CA PHE A 63 -1.72 9.88 42.45
C PHE A 63 -0.54 10.67 43.03
N GLY A 64 -0.75 11.48 44.05
CA GLY A 64 0.30 12.24 44.73
C GLY A 64 1.13 13.10 43.76
N CYS A 65 2.45 12.98 43.84
CA CYS A 65 3.40 13.74 43.02
C CYS A 65 3.43 13.32 41.54
N LEU A 66 2.70 12.27 41.13
CA LEU A 66 2.55 11.95 39.71
C LEU A 66 1.79 13.05 38.97
N VAL A 67 0.82 13.70 39.63
CA VAL A 67 0.06 14.83 39.08
C VAL A 67 0.80 16.11 39.44
N VAL A 68 1.51 16.67 38.46
CA VAL A 68 2.41 17.82 38.67
C VAL A 68 1.61 19.12 38.66
N LYS A 69 0.70 19.26 37.70
CA LYS A 69 -0.08 20.48 37.50
C LYS A 69 -1.44 20.16 36.87
N VAL A 70 -2.48 20.88 37.29
CA VAL A 70 -3.81 20.87 36.69
C VAL A 70 -4.18 22.32 36.39
N GLU A 71 -4.59 22.64 35.16
CA GLU A 71 -4.94 24.01 34.77
C GLU A 71 -6.20 24.04 33.88
N GLU A 72 -7.02 25.09 34.03
CA GLU A 72 -8.10 25.37 33.10
C GLU A 72 -7.52 26.06 31.85
N VAL A 73 -7.94 25.60 30.67
CA VAL A 73 -7.56 26.14 29.38
C VAL A 73 -8.78 26.24 28.48
N GLU A 74 -8.73 27.17 27.53
CA GLU A 74 -9.75 27.28 26.49
C GLU A 74 -9.18 26.79 25.15
N LYS A 75 -9.84 25.79 24.57
CA LYS A 75 -9.47 25.20 23.27
C LYS A 75 -10.70 24.90 22.44
N TYR A 76 -10.54 24.82 21.13
CA TYR A 76 -11.62 24.34 20.26
C TYR A 76 -11.67 22.80 20.28
N GLU A 77 -12.89 22.24 20.29
CA GLU A 77 -13.09 20.82 20.05
C GLU A 77 -12.74 20.43 18.60
N PRO A 78 -12.27 19.20 18.35
CA PRO A 78 -11.73 18.80 17.04
C PRO A 78 -12.76 18.69 15.91
N ILE A 79 -14.03 18.46 16.27
CA ILE A 79 -15.10 18.13 15.34
C ILE A 79 -16.33 18.95 15.69
N GLY A 80 -16.90 19.61 14.68
CA GLY A 80 -18.03 20.51 14.81
C GLY A 80 -17.58 21.96 14.95
N TYR A 81 -18.20 22.85 14.18
CA TYR A 81 -17.98 24.28 14.28
C TYR A 81 -18.62 24.84 15.55
N ARG A 82 -17.83 25.64 16.27
CA ARG A 82 -18.26 26.45 17.41
C ARG A 82 -17.57 27.78 17.37
N GLU A 83 -18.31 28.85 17.62
CA GLU A 83 -17.79 30.21 17.67
C GLU A 83 -16.76 30.37 18.79
N ASN A 84 -17.15 29.99 20.01
CA ASN A 84 -16.32 30.09 21.21
C ASN A 84 -15.54 28.79 21.47
N LYS A 85 -14.40 28.96 22.16
CA LYS A 85 -13.62 27.85 22.69
C LYS A 85 -14.40 27.15 23.82
N THR A 86 -14.09 25.88 24.03
CA THR A 86 -14.62 25.09 25.14
C THR A 86 -13.61 25.16 26.29
N LYS A 87 -14.10 25.38 27.51
CA LYS A 87 -13.31 25.24 28.74
C LYS A 87 -12.94 23.77 28.95
N MET A 88 -11.65 23.51 29.13
CA MET A 88 -11.08 22.19 29.33
C MET A 88 -10.08 22.23 30.47
N ILE A 89 -9.81 21.07 31.07
CA ILE A 89 -8.69 20.89 31.98
C ILE A 89 -7.51 20.31 31.19
N LYS A 90 -6.33 20.88 31.39
CA LYS A 90 -5.05 20.31 30.99
C LYS A 90 -4.33 19.77 32.23
N ILE A 91 -3.97 18.50 32.20
CA ILE A 91 -3.28 17.82 33.29
C ILE A 91 -1.87 17.44 32.88
N TYR A 92 -0.88 17.77 33.71
CA TYR A 92 0.53 17.43 33.53
C TYR A 92 0.95 16.34 34.51
N LEU A 93 1.68 15.35 34.00
CA LEU A 93 2.19 14.24 34.80
C LEU A 93 3.72 14.23 34.84
N SER A 94 4.32 13.55 35.81
CA SER A 94 5.78 13.37 35.91
C SER A 94 6.30 12.13 35.17
N ASP A 95 5.43 11.17 34.83
CA ASP A 95 5.79 9.95 34.10
C ASP A 95 4.88 9.72 32.89
N PRO A 96 5.40 9.81 31.65
CA PRO A 96 4.62 9.58 30.44
C PRO A 96 3.98 8.19 30.35
N SER A 97 4.61 7.17 30.96
CA SER A 97 4.10 5.79 30.94
C SER A 97 2.83 5.62 31.78
N LYS A 98 2.53 6.58 32.68
CA LYS A 98 1.36 6.54 33.57
C LYS A 98 0.16 7.30 33.04
N VAL A 99 0.29 8.00 31.90
CA VAL A 99 -0.85 8.70 31.26
C VAL A 99 -2.08 7.79 31.09
N PRO A 100 -1.96 6.53 30.60
CA PRO A 100 -3.12 5.64 30.50
C PRO A 100 -3.80 5.36 31.84
N LYS A 101 -3.02 5.16 32.92
CA LYS A 101 -3.54 4.88 34.26
C LYS A 101 -4.38 6.05 34.78
N VAL A 102 -3.88 7.29 34.64
CA VAL A 102 -4.58 8.49 35.09
C VAL A 102 -5.82 8.75 34.24
N ARG A 103 -5.73 8.57 32.91
CA ARG A 103 -6.88 8.66 32.00
C ARG A 103 -7.99 7.69 32.41
N ASP A 104 -7.65 6.42 32.63
CA ASP A 104 -8.66 5.39 32.94
C ASP A 104 -9.35 5.66 34.28
N PHE A 105 -8.61 6.17 35.27
CA PHE A 105 -9.19 6.62 36.54
C PHE A 105 -10.16 7.81 36.36
N ILE A 106 -9.80 8.81 35.54
CA ILE A 106 -10.68 9.95 35.22
C ILE A 106 -11.99 9.48 34.60
N ILE A 107 -11.93 8.46 33.72
CA ILE A 107 -13.12 7.84 33.11
C ILE A 107 -13.93 7.10 34.18
N GLU A 108 -13.30 6.27 35.00
CA GLU A 108 -13.96 5.49 36.05
C GLU A 108 -14.69 6.36 37.08
N LYS A 109 -14.07 7.47 37.49
CA LYS A 109 -14.66 8.43 38.43
C LYS A 109 -15.58 9.45 37.77
N ASN A 110 -15.84 9.33 36.47
CA ASN A 110 -16.69 10.22 35.70
C ASN A 110 -16.31 11.71 35.86
N LEU A 111 -15.01 12.02 35.93
CA LEU A 111 -14.47 13.38 36.09
C LEU A 111 -14.38 14.13 34.75
N ALA A 112 -14.57 13.42 33.64
CA ALA A 112 -14.51 13.97 32.29
C ALA A 112 -15.68 13.49 31.43
N SER A 113 -16.28 14.41 30.67
CA SER A 113 -17.27 14.06 29.64
C SER A 113 -16.60 13.63 28.33
N LYS A 114 -15.43 14.19 28.02
CA LYS A 114 -14.59 13.81 26.88
C LYS A 114 -13.11 13.97 27.24
N ILE A 115 -12.27 13.08 26.72
CA ILE A 115 -10.82 13.13 26.87
C ILE A 115 -10.18 13.22 25.49
N PHE A 116 -9.13 14.03 25.37
CA PHE A 116 -8.38 14.29 24.14
C PHE A 116 -6.90 14.07 24.38
N GLU A 117 -6.18 13.62 23.34
CA GLU A 117 -4.72 13.57 23.28
C GLU A 117 -3.99 12.69 24.32
N SER A 118 -4.72 11.89 25.10
CA SER A 118 -4.17 10.98 26.13
C SER A 118 -3.41 9.77 25.55
N ASP A 119 -3.45 9.56 24.25
CA ASP A 119 -2.79 8.46 23.54
C ASP A 119 -1.62 8.93 22.64
N ILE A 120 -1.27 10.21 22.70
CA ILE A 120 -0.15 10.76 21.94
C ILE A 120 1.17 10.35 22.62
N LEU A 121 2.04 9.68 21.86
CA LEU A 121 3.35 9.30 22.36
C LEU A 121 4.16 10.53 22.78
N PHE A 122 4.84 10.45 23.92
CA PHE A 122 5.52 11.59 24.53
C PHE A 122 6.56 12.25 23.61
N LYS A 123 7.31 11.46 22.84
CA LYS A 123 8.25 11.96 21.82
C LYS A 123 7.54 12.83 20.77
N TYR A 124 6.38 12.39 20.29
CA TYR A 124 5.60 13.12 19.27
C TYR A 124 4.85 14.31 19.84
N ARG A 125 4.45 14.24 21.11
CA ARG A 125 3.93 15.38 21.86
C ARG A 125 4.97 16.50 21.94
N PHE A 126 6.18 16.18 22.41
CA PHE A 126 7.30 17.11 22.44
C PHE A 126 7.62 17.67 21.05
N MET A 127 7.81 16.78 20.07
CA MET A 127 8.13 17.19 18.71
C MET A 127 7.04 18.08 18.08
N ALA A 128 5.76 17.83 18.37
CA ALA A 128 4.66 18.65 17.85
C ALA A 128 4.64 20.04 18.47
N ASP A 129 4.81 20.13 19.80
CA ASP A 129 4.79 21.39 20.54
C ASP A 129 5.97 22.31 20.19
N PHE A 130 7.15 21.73 19.92
CA PHE A 130 8.35 22.46 19.51
C PHE A 130 8.50 22.56 17.98
N ASN A 131 7.50 22.13 17.20
CA ASN A 131 7.54 22.11 15.73
C ASN A 131 8.78 21.39 15.15
N ILE A 132 9.25 20.32 15.82
CA ILE A 132 10.37 19.48 15.40
C ILE A 132 9.87 18.35 14.49
N PHE A 133 10.42 18.20 13.30
CA PHE A 133 10.10 17.17 12.31
C PHE A 133 11.26 16.19 12.20
N GLY A 134 10.95 14.92 11.90
CA GLY A 134 11.97 13.94 11.56
C GLY A 134 12.74 14.36 10.30
N MET A 135 14.03 14.05 10.28
CA MET A 135 14.95 14.31 9.17
C MET A 135 15.11 15.78 8.78
N ARG A 136 14.66 16.74 9.61
CA ARG A 136 14.96 18.16 9.43
C ARG A 136 16.13 18.60 10.31
N TRP A 137 16.69 19.76 9.98
CA TRP A 137 17.83 20.36 10.68
C TRP A 137 17.35 21.31 11.77
N TYR A 138 18.09 21.29 12.88
CA TYR A 138 17.83 22.14 14.04
C TYR A 138 19.14 22.66 14.61
N VAL A 139 19.10 23.87 15.15
CA VAL A 139 20.15 24.42 16.01
C VAL A 139 19.71 24.28 17.45
N ALA A 140 20.50 23.57 18.25
CA ALA A 140 20.36 23.53 19.70
C ALA A 140 21.29 24.54 20.36
N GLU A 141 20.74 25.36 21.25
CA GLU A 141 21.47 26.25 22.15
C GLU A 141 21.57 25.62 23.54
N GLY A 142 22.77 25.63 24.11
CA GLY A 142 23.01 25.03 25.42
C GLY A 142 24.48 24.68 25.64
N LYS A 143 24.73 23.55 26.30
CA LYS A 143 26.08 23.09 26.68
C LYS A 143 26.30 21.62 26.34
N GLU A 144 27.54 21.32 25.95
CA GLU A 144 28.00 19.95 25.78
C GLU A 144 28.25 19.30 27.14
N ILE A 145 27.87 18.04 27.27
CA ILE A 145 27.99 17.26 28.50
C ILE A 145 28.58 15.88 28.21
N LYS A 146 28.91 15.12 29.25
CA LYS A 146 29.35 13.72 29.14
C LYS A 146 28.48 12.84 30.04
N THR A 147 28.12 11.66 29.55
CA THR A 147 27.43 10.62 30.33
C THR A 147 27.77 9.24 29.76
N ASN A 148 27.75 8.22 30.62
CA ASN A 148 27.96 6.82 30.22
C ASN A 148 26.68 6.17 29.68
N GLY A 149 25.55 6.88 29.72
CA GLY A 149 24.23 6.40 29.28
C GLY A 149 24.04 6.36 27.76
N ILE A 150 24.88 7.08 27.01
CA ILE A 150 24.66 7.41 25.60
C ILE A 150 25.97 7.18 24.82
N LYS A 151 25.86 6.53 23.65
CA LYS A 151 26.97 6.16 22.78
C LYS A 151 26.97 7.01 21.50
N THR A 152 27.20 8.31 21.63
CA THR A 152 27.32 9.25 20.50
C THR A 152 28.59 10.07 20.62
N ASP A 153 29.11 10.58 19.50
CA ASP A 153 30.31 11.42 19.51
C ASP A 153 30.12 12.67 20.38
N ARG A 154 28.90 13.23 20.37
CA ARG A 154 28.54 14.43 21.11
C ARG A 154 27.25 14.22 21.91
N ILE A 155 27.19 14.82 23.10
CA ILE A 155 25.99 14.84 23.94
C ILE A 155 25.76 16.28 24.37
N PHE A 156 24.58 16.80 24.08
CA PHE A 156 24.31 18.23 24.21
C PHE A 156 23.03 18.47 25.01
N LEU A 157 23.14 19.14 26.14
CA LEU A 157 21.97 19.58 26.91
C LEU A 157 21.47 20.89 26.33
N ALA A 158 20.31 20.84 25.69
CA ALA A 158 19.66 21.99 25.06
C ALA A 158 18.76 22.74 26.04
N GLU A 159 18.89 24.06 26.01
CA GLU A 159 17.95 25.00 26.62
C GLU A 159 16.92 25.47 25.59
N LYS A 160 17.29 25.48 24.31
CA LYS A 160 16.45 25.91 23.19
C LYS A 160 16.80 25.12 21.92
N ILE A 161 15.79 24.84 21.10
CA ILE A 161 15.92 24.15 19.82
C ILE A 161 15.11 24.92 18.78
N GLU A 162 15.75 25.33 17.68
CA GLU A 162 15.10 26.06 16.58
C GLU A 162 15.39 25.38 15.24
N GLU A 163 14.42 25.42 14.33
CA GLU A 163 14.57 24.85 12.99
C GLU A 163 15.63 25.63 12.20
N GLU A 164 16.53 24.91 11.54
CA GLU A 164 17.51 25.48 10.63
C GLU A 164 17.06 25.25 9.19
N ASP A 165 17.04 26.32 8.39
CA ASP A 165 16.73 26.22 6.97
C ASP A 165 17.91 25.61 6.20
N TYR A 166 17.97 24.29 6.18
CA TYR A 166 19.01 23.52 5.50
C TYR A 166 18.42 22.27 4.85
N HIS A 167 18.69 22.07 3.56
CA HIS A 167 17.96 21.09 2.74
C HIS A 167 18.72 19.78 2.50
N LEU A 168 20.06 19.80 2.53
CA LEU A 168 20.88 18.62 2.29
C LEU A 168 20.79 17.66 3.48
N ASN A 169 20.91 16.36 3.23
CA ASN A 169 20.99 15.37 4.29
C ASN A 169 22.41 15.34 4.90
N ALA A 170 22.49 15.00 6.18
CA ALA A 170 23.75 14.73 6.85
C ALA A 170 24.47 13.54 6.16
N PRO A 171 25.80 13.44 6.27
CA PRO A 171 26.56 12.34 5.67
C PRO A 171 26.33 11.04 6.44
N PHE A 172 25.21 10.37 6.20
CA PHE A 172 24.82 9.16 6.92
C PHE A 172 25.76 7.99 6.66
N LYS A 173 26.14 7.28 7.71
CA LYS A 173 26.85 6.00 7.63
C LYS A 173 25.83 4.88 7.51
N VAL A 174 26.04 3.99 6.54
CA VAL A 174 25.18 2.85 6.25
C VAL A 174 25.94 1.57 6.54
N LEU A 175 25.28 0.64 7.22
CA LEU A 175 25.76 -0.72 7.48
C LEU A 175 24.72 -1.69 6.93
N SER A 176 25.07 -2.52 5.95
CA SER A 176 24.24 -3.68 5.59
C SER A 176 24.60 -4.86 6.47
N LEU A 177 23.59 -5.59 6.96
CA LEU A 177 23.73 -6.76 7.83
C LEU A 177 22.94 -7.93 7.26
N ASP A 178 23.56 -9.12 7.31
CA ASP A 178 22.99 -10.41 6.92
C ASP A 178 23.53 -11.51 7.86
N ILE A 179 22.69 -12.50 8.22
CA ILE A 179 23.10 -13.62 9.08
C ILE A 179 22.86 -14.98 8.44
N GLU A 180 23.74 -15.94 8.79
CA GLU A 180 23.55 -17.36 8.47
C GLU A 180 23.39 -18.21 9.72
N THR A 181 22.62 -19.30 9.60
CA THR A 181 22.24 -20.12 10.75
C THR A 181 22.50 -21.61 10.55
N THR A 182 22.50 -22.40 11.63
CA THR A 182 22.68 -23.86 11.59
C THR A 182 21.46 -24.64 11.06
N ALA A 183 20.42 -23.97 10.57
CA ALA A 183 19.20 -24.65 10.14
C ALA A 183 19.49 -25.67 9.03
N LYS A 184 19.04 -26.92 9.24
CA LYS A 184 19.23 -28.03 8.27
C LYS A 184 18.01 -28.26 7.39
N GLU A 185 16.83 -28.11 7.98
CA GLU A 185 15.53 -28.35 7.33
C GLU A 185 14.50 -27.36 7.87
N GLY A 186 13.65 -26.81 6.98
CA GLY A 186 12.60 -25.85 7.35
C GLY A 186 13.10 -24.44 7.66
N LYS A 187 12.20 -23.59 8.16
CA LYS A 187 12.50 -22.20 8.54
C LYS A 187 13.41 -22.20 9.79
N PRO A 188 14.52 -21.42 9.81
CA PRO A 188 15.38 -21.34 10.97
C PRO A 188 14.62 -20.96 12.24
N ASN A 189 14.91 -21.65 13.34
CA ASN A 189 14.30 -21.43 14.64
C ASN A 189 15.32 -20.89 15.64
N PRO A 190 15.23 -19.62 16.10
CA PRO A 190 16.23 -19.03 16.98
C PRO A 190 16.35 -19.71 18.36
N GLU A 191 15.35 -20.51 18.76
CA GLU A 191 15.42 -21.32 19.98
C GLU A 191 16.38 -22.50 19.87
N LYS A 192 16.57 -23.03 18.65
CA LYS A 192 17.33 -24.26 18.36
C LYS A 192 18.59 -23.98 17.55
N ASP A 193 18.45 -23.17 16.51
CA ASP A 193 19.49 -22.88 15.53
C ASP A 193 20.36 -21.72 16.00
N ARG A 194 21.67 -21.86 15.79
CA ARG A 194 22.69 -20.88 16.16
C ARG A 194 23.02 -19.98 14.98
N VAL A 195 23.45 -18.74 15.25
CA VAL A 195 24.09 -17.91 14.23
C VAL A 195 25.51 -18.41 14.01
N ILE A 196 25.85 -18.67 12.75
CA ILE A 196 27.17 -19.21 12.35
C ILE A 196 28.03 -18.19 11.61
N MET A 197 27.40 -17.26 10.90
CA MET A 197 28.08 -16.15 10.24
C MET A 197 27.26 -14.87 10.33
N ILE A 198 27.96 -13.74 10.37
CA ILE A 198 27.37 -12.40 10.28
C ILE A 198 28.16 -11.63 9.23
N SER A 199 27.49 -11.23 8.16
CA SER A 199 28.09 -10.49 7.06
C SER A 199 27.70 -9.04 7.12
N LEU A 200 28.71 -8.17 7.01
CA LEU A 200 28.59 -6.73 7.14
C LEU A 200 29.16 -6.06 5.89
N ALA A 201 28.44 -5.08 5.34
CA ALA A 201 28.96 -4.20 4.29
C ALA A 201 28.81 -2.73 4.72
N PHE A 202 29.83 -1.92 4.47
CA PHE A 202 29.96 -0.58 5.03
C PHE A 202 29.98 0.48 3.92
N ASN A 203 29.25 1.57 4.13
CA ASN A 203 29.39 2.79 3.35
C ASN A 203 29.33 4.02 4.27
N PRO A 204 30.44 4.75 4.48
CA PRO A 204 31.80 4.53 3.94
C PRO A 204 32.50 3.30 4.54
N ALA A 205 33.71 2.98 4.08
CA ALA A 205 34.50 1.85 4.57
C ALA A 205 34.79 1.92 6.09
N TYR A 206 34.76 0.77 6.76
CA TYR A 206 35.16 0.63 8.16
C TYR A 206 36.59 0.10 8.27
N ARG A 207 37.53 0.90 8.81
CA ARG A 207 38.97 0.55 8.90
C ARG A 207 39.54 0.06 7.55
N ASP A 208 39.27 0.83 6.49
CA ASP A 208 39.64 0.53 5.08
C ASP A 208 38.99 -0.74 4.49
N LYS A 209 37.96 -1.29 5.15
CA LYS A 209 37.21 -2.46 4.69
C LYS A 209 35.79 -2.07 4.30
N ASN A 210 35.43 -2.34 3.03
CA ASN A 210 34.06 -2.16 2.53
C ASN A 210 33.09 -3.27 2.97
N ASN A 211 33.62 -4.40 3.44
CA ASN A 211 32.83 -5.51 3.98
C ASN A 211 33.66 -6.32 4.99
N LEU A 212 32.97 -7.08 5.83
CA LEU A 212 33.54 -7.96 6.84
C LEU A 212 32.60 -9.14 7.08
N VAL A 213 33.14 -10.37 7.13
CA VAL A 213 32.39 -11.55 7.56
C VAL A 213 32.91 -12.01 8.92
N LEU A 214 32.02 -12.20 9.88
CA LEU A 214 32.32 -12.81 11.18
C LEU A 214 31.90 -14.28 11.11
N VAL A 215 32.79 -15.20 11.52
CA VAL A 215 32.55 -16.65 11.46
C VAL A 215 32.66 -17.27 12.85
N GLY A 216 31.60 -17.92 13.31
CA GLY A 216 31.48 -18.49 14.67
C GLY A 216 32.22 -19.81 14.91
N ARG A 217 33.27 -20.12 14.13
CA ARG A 217 34.16 -21.27 14.35
C ARG A 217 35.56 -21.05 13.77
N PRO A 218 36.62 -21.63 14.35
CA PRO A 218 37.95 -21.69 13.74
C PRO A 218 37.92 -22.40 12.38
N VAL A 219 38.27 -21.68 11.31
CA VAL A 219 38.41 -22.19 9.94
C VAL A 219 39.42 -21.32 9.18
N LYS A 220 40.09 -21.86 8.15
CA LYS A 220 40.91 -21.03 7.26
C LYS A 220 39.97 -20.20 6.38
N THR A 221 40.26 -18.91 6.25
CA THR A 221 39.41 -17.94 5.54
C THR A 221 40.20 -17.16 4.51
N ASN A 222 39.50 -16.39 3.68
CA ASN A 222 40.07 -15.44 2.75
C ASN A 222 39.38 -14.07 2.87
N GLY A 223 40.00 -13.05 2.27
CA GLY A 223 39.47 -11.67 2.26
C GLY A 223 39.28 -11.09 3.66
N ASN A 224 38.33 -10.15 3.77
CA ASN A 224 38.01 -9.50 5.03
C ASN A 224 37.11 -10.39 5.91
N THR A 225 37.72 -11.32 6.64
CA THR A 225 37.00 -12.27 7.51
C THR A 225 37.63 -12.33 8.90
N LEU A 226 36.80 -12.28 9.95
CA LEU A 226 37.20 -12.52 11.34
C LEU A 226 36.59 -13.83 11.83
N VAL A 227 37.37 -14.55 12.63
CA VAL A 227 37.03 -15.90 13.06
C VAL A 227 36.97 -15.95 14.59
N PHE A 228 35.93 -16.60 15.12
CA PHE A 228 35.64 -16.69 16.54
C PHE A 228 35.56 -18.15 16.98
N ILE A 229 35.75 -18.39 18.28
CA ILE A 229 35.66 -19.73 18.87
C ILE A 229 34.22 -20.21 18.99
N ASP A 230 33.27 -19.28 19.14
CA ASP A 230 31.87 -19.55 19.34
C ASP A 230 30.97 -18.39 18.88
N GLU A 231 29.67 -18.66 18.86
CA GLU A 231 28.62 -17.68 18.57
C GLU A 231 28.62 -16.50 19.55
N LYS A 232 28.90 -16.74 20.83
CA LYS A 232 28.85 -15.69 21.86
C LYS A 232 29.90 -14.61 21.58
N SER A 233 31.14 -15.02 21.37
CA SER A 233 32.26 -14.11 21.05
C SER A 233 32.01 -13.34 19.75
N MET A 234 31.39 -13.99 18.76
CA MET A 234 31.00 -13.36 17.49
C MET A 234 29.90 -12.31 17.68
N LEU A 235 28.88 -12.59 18.48
CA LEU A 235 27.78 -11.65 18.79
C LEU A 235 28.26 -10.46 19.63
N GLU A 236 29.19 -10.68 20.58
CA GLU A 236 29.84 -9.60 21.33
C GLU A 236 30.67 -8.70 20.41
N GLU A 237 31.36 -9.27 19.42
CA GLU A 237 32.10 -8.49 18.43
C GLU A 237 31.17 -7.68 17.51
N LEU A 238 30.01 -8.21 17.13
CA LEU A 238 29.01 -7.45 16.37
C LEU A 238 28.62 -6.15 17.10
N ILE A 239 28.39 -6.22 18.42
CA ILE A 239 28.06 -5.03 19.23
C ILE A 239 29.22 -4.02 19.16
N LYS A 240 30.47 -4.47 19.34
CA LYS A 240 31.65 -3.59 19.28
C LYS A 240 31.79 -2.92 17.91
N ILE A 241 31.64 -3.69 16.82
CA ILE A 241 31.74 -3.14 15.46
C ILE A 241 30.66 -2.07 15.24
N ILE A 242 29.42 -2.30 15.69
CA ILE A 242 28.34 -1.32 15.57
C ILE A 242 28.61 -0.08 16.42
N ASP A 243 29.11 -0.24 17.64
CA ASP A 243 29.46 0.88 18.52
C ASP A 243 30.62 1.72 17.95
N GLU A 244 31.63 1.07 17.36
CA GLU A 244 32.80 1.77 16.78
C GLU A 244 32.52 2.39 15.40
N TYR A 245 31.81 1.68 14.52
CA TYR A 245 31.46 2.21 13.20
C TYR A 245 30.40 3.32 13.32
N ASP A 246 29.47 3.18 14.27
CA ASP A 246 28.35 4.05 14.55
C ASP A 246 27.45 4.32 13.32
N PRO A 247 26.79 3.29 12.76
CA PRO A 247 25.91 3.46 11.60
C PRO A 247 24.64 4.24 11.94
N ASP A 248 24.23 5.15 11.06
CA ASP A 248 22.93 5.80 11.16
C ASP A 248 21.82 4.89 10.64
N PHE A 249 22.10 4.18 9.54
CA PHE A 249 21.20 3.24 8.90
C PHE A 249 21.76 1.82 8.97
N ILE A 250 20.95 0.89 9.51
CA ILE A 250 21.19 -0.55 9.43
C ILE A 250 20.25 -1.11 8.38
N VAL A 251 20.83 -1.56 7.28
CA VAL A 251 20.12 -2.04 6.10
C VAL A 251 20.23 -3.56 6.05
N GLY A 252 19.23 -4.22 5.48
CA GLY A 252 19.32 -5.65 5.15
C GLY A 252 18.18 -6.05 4.23
N TYR A 253 18.14 -7.33 3.86
CA TYR A 253 17.12 -7.87 2.96
C TYR A 253 16.27 -8.89 3.70
N ASN A 254 15.02 -8.54 4.01
CA ASN A 254 14.16 -9.27 4.96
C ASN A 254 14.65 -9.19 6.42
N ILE A 255 15.49 -8.19 6.71
CA ILE A 255 16.07 -7.90 8.04
C ILE A 255 15.02 -7.71 9.13
N ASN A 256 13.86 -7.13 8.78
CA ASN A 256 12.82 -6.88 9.76
C ASN A 256 12.15 -8.17 10.22
N SER A 257 11.94 -9.11 9.30
CA SER A 257 11.17 -10.32 9.56
C SER A 257 12.04 -11.53 9.93
N PHE A 258 13.37 -11.42 9.76
CA PHE A 258 14.32 -12.48 10.01
C PHE A 258 15.47 -12.05 10.93
N ASP A 259 16.47 -11.33 10.42
CA ASP A 259 17.76 -11.15 11.09
C ASP A 259 17.63 -10.48 12.46
N ILE A 260 16.87 -9.38 12.55
CA ILE A 260 16.74 -8.60 13.79
C ILE A 260 15.99 -9.38 14.89
N PRO A 261 14.80 -9.96 14.64
CA PRO A 261 14.14 -10.84 15.60
C PRO A 261 15.00 -12.04 16.00
N PHE A 262 15.74 -12.63 15.06
CA PHE A 262 16.61 -13.78 15.31
C PHE A 262 17.77 -13.39 16.22
N LEU A 263 18.51 -12.33 15.89
CA LEU A 263 19.62 -11.80 16.69
C LEU A 263 19.17 -11.46 18.11
N LEU A 264 18.03 -10.79 18.30
CA LEU A 264 17.50 -10.49 19.64
C LEU A 264 17.37 -11.75 20.49
N LYS A 265 16.75 -12.81 19.94
CA LYS A 265 16.59 -14.09 20.64
C LYS A 265 17.94 -14.77 20.91
N ARG A 266 18.90 -14.65 20.00
CA ARG A 266 20.23 -15.24 20.18
C ARG A 266 21.09 -14.49 21.19
N PHE A 267 20.96 -13.16 21.30
CA PHE A 267 21.53 -12.40 22.40
C PHE A 267 20.98 -12.88 23.75
N GLU A 268 19.65 -13.05 23.87
CA GLU A 268 19.01 -13.58 25.09
C GLU A 268 19.55 -14.98 25.44
N LYS A 269 19.64 -15.90 24.46
CA LYS A 269 20.18 -17.27 24.67
C LYS A 269 21.64 -17.29 25.09
N ASN A 270 22.45 -16.38 24.54
CA ASN A 270 23.87 -16.27 24.88
C ASN A 270 24.13 -15.39 26.12
N LYS A 271 23.07 -14.91 26.80
CA LYS A 271 23.14 -14.04 27.98
C LYS A 271 23.91 -12.75 27.71
N ILE A 272 23.73 -12.18 26.51
CA ILE A 272 24.31 -10.90 26.09
C ILE A 272 23.23 -9.83 26.18
N PHE A 273 23.55 -8.67 26.75
CA PHE A 273 22.64 -7.52 26.72
C PHE A 273 22.61 -6.92 25.29
N PRO A 274 21.46 -6.86 24.62
CA PRO A 274 21.41 -6.58 23.18
C PRO A 274 21.46 -5.06 22.90
N SER A 275 22.61 -4.46 23.18
CA SER A 275 22.87 -3.01 23.12
C SER A 275 23.39 -2.57 21.74
N LEU A 276 22.57 -2.74 20.70
CA LEU A 276 22.90 -2.26 19.34
C LEU A 276 22.60 -0.76 19.14
N GLY A 277 21.82 -0.14 20.04
CA GLY A 277 21.45 1.27 19.96
C GLY A 277 22.55 2.21 20.44
N ARG A 278 22.32 3.51 20.29
CA ARG A 278 23.16 4.59 20.83
C ARG A 278 22.94 4.83 22.33
N THR A 279 22.42 3.83 23.05
CA THR A 279 22.02 3.91 24.45
C THR A 279 22.46 2.66 25.21
N THR A 280 22.88 2.83 26.46
CA THR A 280 23.27 1.70 27.34
C THR A 280 22.13 1.25 28.24
N ASP A 281 21.09 2.07 28.43
CA ASP A 281 19.96 1.81 29.33
C ASP A 281 18.82 0.99 28.69
N LYS A 282 18.74 0.98 27.36
CA LYS A 282 17.65 0.32 26.63
C LYS A 282 18.17 -0.68 25.60
N PRO A 283 17.67 -1.93 25.62
CA PRO A 283 18.00 -2.92 24.61
C PRO A 283 17.34 -2.59 23.27
N MET A 284 17.82 -3.20 22.18
CA MET A 284 17.03 -3.28 20.96
C MET A 284 15.69 -3.99 21.24
N LEU A 285 14.65 -3.63 20.49
CA LEU A 285 13.33 -4.21 20.62
C LEU A 285 12.87 -4.81 19.30
N SER A 286 12.24 -5.97 19.36
CA SER A 286 11.51 -6.56 18.26
C SER A 286 10.14 -6.99 18.73
N LYS A 287 9.09 -6.39 18.14
CA LYS A 287 7.69 -6.67 18.48
C LYS A 287 6.99 -7.29 17.29
N ARG A 288 6.53 -8.52 17.46
CA ARG A 288 5.64 -9.19 16.52
C ARG A 288 4.29 -8.48 16.49
N MET A 289 3.88 -7.98 15.32
CA MET A 289 2.60 -7.27 15.15
C MET A 289 1.49 -8.21 14.67
N LYS A 290 1.79 -8.99 13.63
CA LYS A 290 0.92 -10.03 13.02
C LYS A 290 1.82 -11.08 12.40
N GLU A 291 1.41 -12.35 12.38
CA GLU A 291 2.14 -13.47 11.72
C GLU A 291 3.66 -13.25 11.57
N ASP A 292 4.18 -12.93 10.38
CA ASP A 292 5.62 -12.74 10.15
C ASP A 292 6.05 -11.26 10.05
N THR A 293 5.20 -10.31 10.46
CA THR A 293 5.51 -8.88 10.48
C THR A 293 5.97 -8.43 11.87
N PHE A 294 7.15 -7.84 11.93
CA PHE A 294 7.77 -7.32 13.14
C PHE A 294 7.98 -5.82 13.02
N LYS A 295 7.90 -5.12 14.16
CA LYS A 295 8.41 -3.76 14.31
C LYS A 295 9.65 -3.81 15.16
N ASN A 296 10.72 -3.26 14.62
CA ASN A 296 12.03 -3.33 15.24
C ASN A 296 12.53 -1.94 15.56
N HIS A 297 13.17 -1.79 16.71
CA HIS A 297 13.71 -0.52 17.16
C HIS A 297 15.11 -0.70 17.72
N ILE A 298 16.06 0.04 17.17
CA ILE A 298 17.43 0.21 17.68
C ILE A 298 17.61 1.71 17.92
N LEU A 299 17.50 2.15 19.17
CA LEU A 299 17.43 3.58 19.49
C LEU A 299 18.61 4.37 18.93
N GLY A 300 18.30 5.48 18.27
CA GLY A 300 19.26 6.36 17.62
C GLY A 300 19.75 5.89 16.24
N ARG A 301 19.28 4.74 15.74
CA ARG A 301 19.59 4.18 14.42
C ARG A 301 18.29 3.82 13.68
N VAL A 302 18.29 3.90 12.36
CA VAL A 302 17.13 3.51 11.53
C VAL A 302 17.40 2.15 10.88
N ILE A 303 16.45 1.23 11.03
CA ILE A 303 16.46 -0.07 10.37
C ILE A 303 15.70 0.07 9.05
N ILE A 304 16.33 -0.31 7.95
CA ILE A 304 15.75 -0.23 6.61
C ILE A 304 15.78 -1.60 5.97
N ASP A 305 14.59 -2.15 5.74
CA ASP A 305 14.44 -3.40 5.01
C ASP A 305 14.25 -3.14 3.51
N VAL A 306 15.26 -3.53 2.73
CA VAL A 306 15.24 -3.38 1.26
C VAL A 306 14.14 -4.23 0.64
N TYR A 307 13.83 -5.40 1.22
CA TYR A 307 12.75 -6.26 0.74
C TYR A 307 11.40 -5.55 0.84
N ASP A 308 11.12 -4.90 1.97
CA ASP A 308 9.86 -4.19 2.20
C ASP A 308 9.69 -3.03 1.22
N ILE A 309 10.75 -2.24 0.99
CA ILE A 309 10.70 -1.12 0.02
C ILE A 309 10.52 -1.64 -1.42
N VAL A 310 11.29 -2.66 -1.83
CA VAL A 310 11.18 -3.24 -3.19
C VAL A 310 9.79 -3.82 -3.41
N LYS A 311 9.24 -4.51 -2.40
CA LYS A 311 7.88 -5.04 -2.43
C LYS A 311 6.84 -3.93 -2.55
N GLU A 312 6.93 -2.86 -1.76
CA GLU A 312 6.03 -1.70 -1.85
C GLU A 312 6.09 -1.07 -3.26
N LEU A 313 7.30 -0.87 -3.80
CA LEU A 313 7.50 -0.30 -5.14
C LEU A 313 6.93 -1.21 -6.23
N ALA A 314 7.10 -2.53 -6.12
CA ALA A 314 6.57 -3.49 -7.08
C ALA A 314 5.04 -3.64 -7.00
N GLU A 315 4.46 -3.55 -5.81
CA GLU A 315 3.01 -3.56 -5.60
C GLU A 315 2.34 -2.30 -6.16
N LYS A 316 3.02 -1.14 -6.04
CA LYS A 316 2.58 0.13 -6.63
C LYS A 316 2.88 0.28 -8.11
N GLY A 317 3.54 -0.71 -8.72
CA GLY A 317 3.81 -0.77 -10.16
C GLY A 317 5.02 0.04 -10.62
N PHE A 318 5.85 0.55 -9.70
CA PHE A 318 7.12 1.21 -10.04
C PHE A 318 8.20 0.22 -10.46
N LEU A 319 8.14 -1.02 -9.96
CA LEU A 319 9.01 -2.12 -10.35
C LEU A 319 8.20 -3.29 -10.92
N LYS A 320 8.65 -3.84 -12.05
CA LYS A 320 8.04 -5.03 -12.68
C LYS A 320 8.88 -6.26 -12.35
N LEU A 321 8.66 -6.84 -11.18
CA LEU A 321 9.36 -8.03 -10.72
C LEU A 321 8.40 -9.20 -10.54
N LYS A 322 8.81 -10.39 -10.99
CA LYS A 322 8.03 -11.63 -10.87
C LYS A 322 8.19 -12.28 -9.49
N ARG A 323 9.41 -12.26 -8.96
CA ARG A 323 9.81 -12.70 -7.62
C ARG A 323 10.56 -11.58 -6.91
N TYR A 324 10.58 -11.62 -5.58
CA TYR A 324 11.23 -10.62 -4.74
C TYR A 324 12.38 -11.24 -3.93
N SER A 325 13.00 -12.32 -4.42
CA SER A 325 14.23 -12.81 -3.80
C SER A 325 15.38 -11.83 -4.08
N LEU A 326 16.35 -11.77 -3.17
CA LEU A 326 17.53 -10.92 -3.35
C LEU A 326 18.26 -11.19 -4.67
N ASP A 327 18.33 -12.46 -5.10
CA ASP A 327 18.95 -12.84 -6.37
C ASP A 327 18.25 -12.20 -7.58
N GLU A 328 16.92 -12.33 -7.66
CA GLU A 328 16.13 -11.79 -8.78
C GLU A 328 16.14 -10.26 -8.80
N VAL A 329 16.06 -9.67 -7.61
CA VAL A 329 16.09 -8.21 -7.44
C VAL A 329 17.47 -7.66 -7.76
N GLY A 330 18.54 -8.34 -7.33
CA GLY A 330 19.91 -8.00 -7.67
C GLY A 330 20.15 -8.02 -9.18
N LYS A 331 19.74 -9.10 -9.86
CA LYS A 331 19.85 -9.22 -11.32
C LYS A 331 19.08 -8.12 -12.04
N ALA A 332 17.86 -7.82 -11.59
CA ALA A 332 17.00 -6.85 -12.24
C ALA A 332 17.42 -5.39 -12.00
N LEU A 333 17.97 -5.08 -10.82
CA LEU A 333 18.26 -3.70 -10.43
C LEU A 333 19.74 -3.34 -10.62
N VAL A 334 20.67 -4.22 -10.26
CA VAL A 334 22.12 -3.94 -10.28
C VAL A 334 22.90 -4.88 -11.21
N GLY A 335 22.21 -5.75 -11.96
CA GLY A 335 22.82 -6.62 -12.97
C GLY A 335 23.56 -7.84 -12.42
N GLU A 336 23.43 -8.12 -11.12
CA GLU A 336 24.24 -9.09 -10.41
C GLU A 336 23.41 -9.97 -9.47
N GLY A 337 23.65 -11.28 -9.47
CA GLY A 337 22.97 -12.25 -8.61
C GLY A 337 23.74 -12.68 -7.37
N LYS A 338 23.14 -13.60 -6.62
CA LYS A 338 23.76 -14.30 -5.47
C LYS A 338 24.75 -15.35 -5.95
N VAL A 339 25.63 -15.77 -5.04
CA VAL A 339 26.38 -17.03 -5.19
C VAL A 339 25.39 -18.20 -5.02
N ASP A 340 25.55 -19.28 -5.78
CA ASP A 340 24.63 -20.42 -5.69
C ASP A 340 24.98 -21.33 -4.51
N VAL A 341 24.32 -21.09 -3.37
CA VAL A 341 24.30 -21.96 -2.19
C VAL A 341 22.84 -22.09 -1.74
N LYS A 342 22.35 -23.33 -1.61
CA LYS A 342 20.99 -23.57 -1.15
C LYS A 342 20.92 -23.46 0.36
N HIS A 343 19.86 -22.85 0.90
CA HIS A 343 19.66 -22.70 2.34
C HIS A 343 19.72 -24.05 3.11
N SER A 344 19.19 -25.14 2.55
CA SER A 344 19.25 -26.47 3.17
C SER A 344 20.64 -27.12 3.17
N GLU A 345 21.57 -26.58 2.38
CA GLU A 345 22.96 -27.02 2.35
C GLU A 345 23.80 -26.27 3.39
N ILE A 346 23.38 -25.08 3.85
CA ILE A 346 24.17 -24.24 4.77
C ILE A 346 24.51 -24.98 6.07
N GLY A 347 23.51 -25.52 6.76
CA GLY A 347 23.74 -26.32 7.97
C GLY A 347 24.59 -27.56 7.72
N LYS A 348 24.47 -28.19 6.54
CA LYS A 348 25.23 -29.39 6.16
C LYS A 348 26.70 -29.06 5.86
N ILE A 349 26.95 -27.98 5.11
CA ILE A 349 28.29 -27.45 4.80
C ILE A 349 28.99 -27.09 6.11
N TRP A 350 28.28 -26.39 7.00
CA TRP A 350 28.81 -26.00 8.31
C TRP A 350 29.24 -27.22 9.14
N GLU A 351 28.45 -28.30 9.14
CA GLU A 351 28.77 -29.51 9.90
C GLU A 351 29.92 -30.33 9.29
N LYS A 352 29.91 -30.51 7.96
CA LYS A 352 30.99 -31.21 7.25
C LYS A 352 32.33 -30.52 7.45
N ASN A 353 32.32 -29.19 7.57
CA ASN A 353 33.52 -28.37 7.73
C ASN A 353 34.59 -28.65 6.66
N ASN A 354 34.15 -28.92 5.43
CA ASN A 354 35.05 -29.05 4.29
C ASN A 354 35.57 -27.66 3.92
N GLN A 355 36.88 -27.54 3.69
CA GLN A 355 37.53 -26.25 3.48
C GLN A 355 36.98 -25.47 2.28
N ASP A 356 36.75 -26.13 1.14
CA ASP A 356 36.29 -25.47 -0.09
C ASP A 356 34.81 -25.08 0.02
N GLU A 357 33.98 -25.96 0.60
CA GLU A 357 32.57 -25.65 0.87
C GLU A 357 32.43 -24.49 1.87
N MET A 358 33.29 -24.41 2.89
CA MET A 358 33.31 -23.32 3.87
C MET A 358 33.72 -21.98 3.25
N LEU A 359 34.74 -21.97 2.38
CA LEU A 359 35.13 -20.75 1.64
C LEU A 359 33.99 -20.27 0.72
N LYS A 360 33.30 -21.20 0.06
CA LYS A 360 32.11 -20.90 -0.76
C LYS A 360 30.99 -20.30 0.10
N LEU A 361 30.74 -20.83 1.29
CA LEU A 361 29.72 -20.33 2.21
C LEU A 361 30.06 -18.92 2.74
N ILE A 362 31.33 -18.66 3.07
CA ILE A 362 31.78 -17.32 3.48
C ILE A 362 31.56 -16.30 2.36
N GLU A 363 31.89 -16.64 1.12
CA GLU A 363 31.69 -15.73 -0.02
C GLU A 363 30.20 -15.54 -0.35
N TYR A 364 29.38 -16.58 -0.18
CA TYR A 364 27.92 -16.47 -0.30
C TYR A 364 27.34 -15.46 0.69
N SER A 365 27.63 -15.61 1.99
CA SER A 365 27.10 -14.67 3.00
C SER A 365 27.67 -13.26 2.79
N ARG A 366 28.96 -13.12 2.43
CA ARG A 366 29.57 -11.82 2.09
C ARG A 366 28.80 -11.14 0.96
N ARG A 367 28.46 -11.89 -0.09
CA ARG A 367 27.79 -11.39 -1.28
C ARG A 367 26.41 -10.81 -0.94
N ASP A 368 25.67 -11.42 -0.01
CA ASP A 368 24.32 -11.00 0.35
C ASP A 368 24.29 -9.62 1.00
N ALA A 369 25.20 -9.37 1.95
CA ALA A 369 25.35 -8.05 2.57
C ALA A 369 25.80 -6.99 1.54
N ILE A 370 26.76 -7.32 0.65
CA ILE A 370 27.24 -6.39 -0.38
C ILE A 370 26.14 -6.05 -1.40
N LEU A 371 25.45 -7.07 -1.90
CA LEU A 371 24.42 -6.91 -2.93
C LEU A 371 23.27 -6.07 -2.40
N THR A 372 22.86 -6.31 -1.15
CA THR A 372 21.83 -5.52 -0.48
C THR A 372 22.22 -4.05 -0.32
N LEU A 373 23.46 -3.77 0.14
CA LEU A 373 23.97 -2.40 0.25
C LEU A 373 23.99 -1.70 -1.11
N ARG A 374 24.42 -2.40 -2.16
CA ARG A 374 24.46 -1.84 -3.52
C ARG A 374 23.07 -1.50 -4.05
N ILE A 375 22.10 -2.41 -3.89
CA ILE A 375 20.71 -2.14 -4.29
C ILE A 375 20.20 -0.88 -3.56
N PHE A 376 20.45 -0.79 -2.25
CA PHE A 376 20.03 0.36 -1.45
C PHE A 376 20.63 1.68 -1.93
N LEU A 377 21.95 1.72 -2.14
CA LEU A 377 22.68 2.94 -2.54
C LEU A 377 22.43 3.31 -4.01
N GLU A 378 22.57 2.37 -4.95
CA GLU A 378 22.45 2.65 -6.39
C GLU A 378 21.01 2.98 -6.81
N LYS A 379 20.00 2.48 -6.08
CA LYS A 379 18.57 2.76 -6.37
C LYS A 379 17.95 3.83 -5.51
N ARG A 380 18.70 4.40 -4.54
CA ARG A 380 18.26 5.57 -3.77
C ARG A 380 16.87 5.37 -3.18
N LEU A 381 16.72 4.27 -2.46
CA LEU A 381 15.42 3.74 -2.05
C LEU A 381 14.80 4.51 -0.88
N VAL A 382 15.59 5.26 -0.10
CA VAL A 382 15.14 5.85 1.18
C VAL A 382 14.73 7.32 1.04
N GLU A 383 15.21 8.02 0.02
CA GLU A 383 15.12 9.48 -0.10
C GLU A 383 13.66 9.96 -0.13
N LYS A 384 12.77 9.20 -0.77
CA LYS A 384 11.32 9.48 -0.76
C LYS A 384 10.72 9.38 0.63
N TYR A 385 11.21 8.48 1.47
CA TYR A 385 10.76 8.31 2.86
C TYR A 385 11.37 9.38 3.77
N ILE A 386 12.61 9.81 3.51
CA ILE A 386 13.23 10.97 4.17
C ILE A 386 12.38 12.22 3.93
N GLU A 387 12.02 12.51 2.68
CA GLU A 387 11.18 13.66 2.36
C GLU A 387 9.76 13.52 2.94
N LEU A 388 9.19 12.31 2.98
CA LEU A 388 7.93 12.08 3.69
C LEU A 388 8.04 12.38 5.19
N SER A 389 9.14 11.99 5.84
CA SER A 389 9.42 12.31 7.25
C SER A 389 9.50 13.82 7.48
N LYS A 390 10.21 14.53 6.59
CA LYS A 390 10.28 16.00 6.61
C LYS A 390 8.91 16.64 6.42
N VAL A 391 7.99 16.06 5.63
CA VAL A 391 6.66 16.65 5.39
C VAL A 391 5.66 16.32 6.51
N CYS A 392 5.56 15.06 6.96
CA CYS A 392 4.55 14.65 7.94
C CYS A 392 4.99 14.77 9.40
N GLY A 393 6.29 14.93 9.65
CA GLY A 393 6.87 15.16 10.98
C GLY A 393 6.98 13.92 11.85
N LEU A 394 6.76 12.72 11.29
CA LEU A 394 7.13 11.47 11.95
C LEU A 394 8.65 11.24 11.82
N LEU A 395 9.23 10.46 12.73
CA LEU A 395 10.60 9.98 12.61
C LEU A 395 10.73 8.98 11.46
N LEU A 396 11.92 8.83 10.88
CA LEU A 396 12.10 8.03 9.66
C LEU A 396 11.69 6.56 9.84
N GLN A 397 12.07 5.93 10.97
CA GLN A 397 11.64 4.56 11.29
C GLN A 397 10.11 4.42 11.27
N ASP A 398 9.41 5.36 11.90
CA ASP A 398 7.94 5.33 11.97
C ASP A 398 7.30 5.66 10.59
N VAL A 399 7.99 6.39 9.70
CA VAL A 399 7.54 6.58 8.31
C VAL A 399 7.64 5.30 7.49
N LEU A 400 8.67 4.48 7.72
CA LEU A 400 8.86 3.18 7.08
C LEU A 400 7.86 2.15 7.60
N ASP A 401 7.64 2.13 8.92
CA ASP A 401 6.81 1.13 9.60
C ASP A 401 5.30 1.41 9.52
N GLU A 402 4.88 2.68 9.35
CA GLU A 402 3.48 3.09 9.42
C GLU A 402 2.86 3.49 8.07
N GLY A 403 1.55 3.32 7.99
CA GLY A 403 0.74 3.72 6.83
C GLY A 403 0.38 5.21 6.79
N GLU A 404 -0.31 5.63 5.72
CA GLU A 404 -0.65 7.05 5.49
C GLU A 404 -1.45 7.70 6.62
N ALA A 405 -2.31 6.94 7.30
CA ALA A 405 -3.13 7.48 8.39
C ALA A 405 -2.27 8.01 9.55
N ALA A 406 -1.17 7.35 9.89
CA ALA A 406 -0.27 7.82 10.95
C ALA A 406 0.43 9.13 10.54
N ARG A 407 0.85 9.21 9.27
CA ARG A 407 1.50 10.39 8.69
C ARG A 407 0.56 11.60 8.69
N ILE A 408 -0.69 11.41 8.27
CA ILE A 408 -1.73 12.44 8.32
C ILE A 408 -1.98 12.88 9.77
N GLU A 409 -2.12 11.94 10.69
CA GLU A 409 -2.45 12.24 12.08
C GLU A 409 -1.37 13.02 12.81
N ASN A 410 -0.10 12.72 12.55
CA ASN A 410 0.99 13.47 13.13
C ASN A 410 1.08 14.90 12.56
N LEU A 411 0.77 15.07 11.27
CA LEU A 411 0.63 16.40 10.68
C LEU A 411 -0.59 17.15 11.29
N LEU A 412 -1.73 16.47 11.46
CA LEU A 412 -2.92 17.04 12.09
C LEU A 412 -2.65 17.47 13.53
N LEU A 413 -1.92 16.66 14.33
CA LEU A 413 -1.56 17.02 15.70
C LEU A 413 -0.90 18.40 15.77
N ARG A 414 0.10 18.63 14.91
CA ARG A 414 0.82 19.91 14.84
C ARG A 414 -0.08 21.06 14.42
N GLU A 415 -0.84 20.83 13.36
CA GLU A 415 -1.65 21.88 12.74
C GLU A 415 -2.91 22.23 13.56
N PHE A 416 -3.41 21.28 14.36
CA PHE A 416 -4.45 21.51 15.37
C PHE A 416 -3.88 22.31 16.54
N ASN A 417 -2.71 21.92 17.09
CA ASN A 417 -2.05 22.64 18.17
C ASN A 417 -1.81 24.12 17.82
N LYS A 418 -1.27 24.39 16.62
CA LYS A 418 -1.03 25.75 16.09
C LYS A 418 -2.29 26.62 16.01
N ARG A 419 -3.47 26.00 15.92
CA ARG A 419 -4.77 26.68 15.75
C ARG A 419 -5.66 26.53 16.97
N GLU A 420 -5.09 26.12 18.10
CA GLU A 420 -5.76 25.97 19.39
C GLU A 420 -6.91 24.95 19.41
N PHE A 421 -6.88 23.97 18.50
CA PHE A 421 -7.75 22.80 18.54
C PHE A 421 -7.06 21.68 19.31
N VAL A 422 -7.83 20.91 20.07
CA VAL A 422 -7.36 19.61 20.58
C VAL A 422 -7.62 18.51 19.54
N LEU A 423 -6.83 17.44 19.52
CA LEU A 423 -6.97 16.28 18.65
C LEU A 423 -7.65 15.11 19.39
N PRO A 424 -8.59 14.37 18.77
CA PRO A 424 -9.23 13.25 19.45
C PRO A 424 -8.27 12.07 19.60
N ASN A 425 -8.49 11.27 20.64
CA ASN A 425 -7.82 9.98 20.82
C ASN A 425 -8.13 9.04 19.63
N LYS A 426 -7.30 8.01 19.43
CA LYS A 426 -7.65 6.90 18.54
C LYS A 426 -8.97 6.24 18.97
N PRO A 427 -9.83 5.81 18.02
CA PRO A 427 -11.05 5.12 18.36
C PRO A 427 -10.75 3.76 19.00
N ASP A 428 -11.47 3.44 20.06
CA ASP A 428 -11.47 2.09 20.64
C ASP A 428 -12.33 1.14 19.77
N ASN A 429 -12.41 -0.13 20.19
CA ASN A 429 -13.18 -1.13 19.46
C ASN A 429 -14.68 -0.80 19.39
N LYS A 430 -15.22 -0.16 20.44
CA LYS A 430 -16.64 0.20 20.51
C LYS A 430 -16.97 1.31 19.52
N GLU A 431 -16.14 2.35 19.46
CA GLU A 431 -16.28 3.45 18.53
C GLU A 431 -16.04 2.99 17.08
N MET A 432 -15.09 2.08 16.83
CA MET A 432 -14.93 1.49 15.51
C MET A 432 -16.15 0.69 15.04
N LEU A 433 -16.81 -0.05 15.94
CA LEU A 433 -18.04 -0.78 15.64
C LEU A 433 -19.18 0.17 15.31
N ARG A 434 -19.41 1.19 16.16
CA ARG A 434 -20.41 2.25 15.91
C ARG A 434 -20.23 2.91 14.55
N ARG A 435 -19.00 3.29 14.19
CA ARG A 435 -18.68 3.90 12.89
C ARG A 435 -18.92 2.95 11.72
N LYS A 436 -18.69 1.65 11.91
CA LYS A 436 -18.95 0.64 10.89
C LYS A 436 -20.45 0.49 10.64
N GLU A 437 -21.25 0.37 11.71
CA GLU A 437 -22.71 0.32 11.64
C GLU A 437 -23.28 1.60 11.02
N GLU A 438 -22.79 2.77 11.42
CA GLU A 438 -23.16 4.06 10.83
C GLU A 438 -22.92 4.07 9.32
N ARG A 439 -21.76 3.59 8.88
CA ARG A 439 -21.39 3.53 7.46
C ARG A 439 -22.25 2.53 6.68
N GLU A 440 -22.59 1.40 7.29
CA GLU A 440 -23.49 0.40 6.69
C GLU A 440 -24.93 0.95 6.56
N LEU A 441 -25.42 1.66 7.58
CA LEU A 441 -26.77 2.23 7.62
C LEU A 441 -26.93 3.43 6.68
N ARG A 442 -26.04 4.42 6.78
CA ARG A 442 -26.13 5.69 6.04
C ARG A 442 -25.56 5.58 4.61
N GLY A 443 -24.76 4.54 4.37
CA GLY A 443 -24.01 4.34 3.14
C GLY A 443 -22.84 5.30 2.98
N PHE A 444 -21.80 4.83 2.30
CA PHE A 444 -20.70 5.66 1.82
C PHE A 444 -20.57 5.49 0.31
N LYS A 445 -21.06 6.48 -0.44
CA LYS A 445 -20.98 6.46 -1.91
C LYS A 445 -19.60 6.99 -2.33
N GLY A 446 -18.83 6.16 -3.02
CA GLY A 446 -17.51 6.54 -3.55
C GLY A 446 -17.58 7.51 -4.74
N ALA A 447 -16.46 7.65 -5.44
CA ALA A 447 -16.38 8.44 -6.67
C ALA A 447 -17.40 7.99 -7.74
N THR A 448 -17.84 8.91 -8.60
CA THR A 448 -18.63 8.55 -9.80
C THR A 448 -17.74 7.95 -10.86
N VAL A 449 -18.26 6.93 -11.53
CA VAL A 449 -17.78 6.49 -12.83
C VAL A 449 -18.98 6.56 -13.77
N LEU A 450 -18.88 7.40 -14.80
CA LEU A 450 -19.93 7.55 -15.80
C LEU A 450 -20.14 6.21 -16.53
N GLU A 451 -21.36 5.95 -17.00
CA GLU A 451 -21.60 4.77 -17.82
C GLU A 451 -20.79 4.88 -19.12
N PRO A 452 -19.91 3.92 -19.42
CA PRO A 452 -19.10 3.94 -20.62
C PRO A 452 -19.96 3.64 -21.85
N LYS A 453 -19.73 4.38 -22.94
CA LYS A 453 -20.11 3.95 -24.27
C LYS A 453 -19.07 2.93 -24.76
N VAL A 454 -19.31 1.66 -24.45
CA VAL A 454 -18.43 0.53 -24.79
C VAL A 454 -18.19 0.48 -26.31
N GLY A 455 -16.95 0.20 -26.72
CA GLY A 455 -16.59 0.18 -28.14
C GLY A 455 -15.12 0.46 -28.43
N LEU A 456 -14.73 0.16 -29.67
CA LEU A 456 -13.46 0.61 -30.24
C LEU A 456 -13.67 1.93 -31.00
N TYR A 457 -13.02 2.98 -30.50
CA TYR A 457 -12.95 4.30 -31.10
C TYR A 457 -11.65 4.40 -31.90
N THR A 458 -11.81 4.59 -33.20
CA THR A 458 -10.68 4.71 -34.16
C THR A 458 -10.40 6.17 -34.54
N THR A 459 -11.18 7.08 -33.94
CA THR A 459 -11.11 8.54 -34.04
C THR A 459 -10.49 9.12 -32.76
N PRO A 460 -9.88 10.32 -32.83
CA PRO A 460 -9.25 10.95 -31.67
C PRO A 460 -10.23 11.21 -30.52
N ILE A 461 -9.83 10.86 -29.29
CA ILE A 461 -10.57 11.13 -28.06
C ILE A 461 -9.74 12.08 -27.18
N VAL A 462 -10.31 13.22 -26.81
CA VAL A 462 -9.66 14.17 -25.90
C VAL A 462 -9.83 13.66 -24.46
N TYR A 463 -8.73 13.55 -23.73
CA TYR A 463 -8.72 13.14 -22.34
C TYR A 463 -8.41 14.33 -21.42
N LEU A 464 -9.40 14.75 -20.64
CA LEU A 464 -9.28 15.85 -19.68
C LEU A 464 -9.38 15.34 -18.24
N ASP A 465 -8.54 15.88 -17.36
CA ASP A 465 -8.47 15.53 -15.93
C ASP A 465 -8.57 16.79 -15.05
N PHE A 466 -9.26 16.69 -13.92
CA PHE A 466 -9.33 17.76 -12.93
C PHE A 466 -8.01 17.88 -12.16
N LYS A 467 -7.42 19.08 -12.13
CA LYS A 467 -6.20 19.35 -11.34
C LYS A 467 -6.49 19.15 -9.85
N SER A 468 -6.05 18.01 -9.32
CA SER A 468 -6.15 17.66 -7.89
C SER A 468 -7.58 17.82 -7.36
N MET A 469 -8.55 17.15 -8.00
CA MET A 469 -9.99 17.34 -7.74
C MET A 469 -10.36 17.40 -6.25
N TYR A 470 -10.02 16.38 -5.46
CA TYR A 470 -10.41 16.32 -4.05
C TYR A 470 -9.71 17.34 -3.16
N PRO A 471 -8.38 17.56 -3.26
CA PRO A 471 -7.74 18.70 -2.65
C PRO A 471 -8.45 20.04 -2.95
N THR A 472 -8.79 20.29 -4.21
CA THR A 472 -9.49 21.50 -4.64
C THR A 472 -10.87 21.63 -4.01
N ILE A 473 -11.62 20.51 -3.89
CA ILE A 473 -12.91 20.50 -3.22
C ILE A 473 -12.77 20.86 -1.72
N TYR A 474 -11.78 20.30 -1.02
CA TYR A 474 -11.51 20.65 0.38
C TYR A 474 -11.29 22.16 0.53
N MET A 475 -10.44 22.74 -0.32
CA MET A 475 -10.06 24.16 -0.27
C MET A 475 -11.24 25.08 -0.61
N ASN A 476 -11.88 24.89 -1.77
CA ASN A 476 -12.85 25.84 -2.31
C ASN A 476 -14.22 25.79 -1.62
N PHE A 477 -14.56 24.67 -0.97
CA PHE A 477 -15.82 24.51 -0.24
C PHE A 477 -15.64 24.46 1.28
N ASN A 478 -14.43 24.79 1.76
CA ASN A 478 -14.07 24.87 3.18
C ASN A 478 -14.47 23.61 3.98
N ILE A 479 -14.35 22.43 3.38
CA ILE A 479 -14.83 21.19 3.97
C ILE A 479 -13.84 20.75 5.05
N CYS A 480 -14.24 20.78 6.31
CA CYS A 480 -13.35 20.42 7.42
C CYS A 480 -14.14 19.98 8.65
N PRO A 481 -13.61 19.06 9.46
CA PRO A 481 -14.18 18.75 10.78
C PRO A 481 -14.36 19.99 11.65
N THR A 482 -13.47 20.99 11.53
CA THR A 482 -13.49 22.24 12.31
C THR A 482 -14.43 23.32 11.77
N THR A 483 -15.05 23.09 10.61
CA THR A 483 -16.02 24.01 9.95
C THR A 483 -17.38 23.36 9.74
N TRP A 484 -17.50 22.06 10.02
CA TRP A 484 -18.74 21.30 9.89
C TRP A 484 -19.80 21.77 10.88
N VAL A 485 -20.97 22.13 10.37
CA VAL A 485 -22.06 22.69 11.17
C VAL A 485 -23.06 21.58 11.52
N THR A 486 -23.26 21.38 12.82
CA THR A 486 -24.27 20.45 13.38
C THR A 486 -25.45 21.16 14.03
N ASP A 487 -25.36 22.47 14.22
CA ASP A 487 -26.37 23.30 14.88
C ASP A 487 -27.10 24.14 13.82
N ASP A 488 -28.41 23.99 13.73
CA ASP A 488 -29.25 24.63 12.71
C ASP A 488 -29.40 26.16 12.90
N LYS A 489 -28.90 26.72 14.01
CA LYS A 489 -28.91 28.18 14.21
C LYS A 489 -28.06 28.94 13.17
N TYR A 490 -27.06 28.29 12.60
CA TYR A 490 -26.20 28.91 11.58
C TYR A 490 -26.86 28.79 10.20
N LYS A 491 -27.40 29.91 9.71
CA LYS A 491 -28.15 29.97 8.44
C LYS A 491 -27.29 30.26 7.22
N ASP A 492 -26.23 31.04 7.38
CA ASP A 492 -25.32 31.40 6.27
C ASP A 492 -24.16 30.40 6.14
N VAL A 493 -24.41 29.30 5.43
CA VAL A 493 -23.51 28.13 5.34
C VAL A 493 -23.37 27.63 3.91
N ILE A 494 -22.25 26.97 3.62
CA ILE A 494 -22.02 26.18 2.41
C ILE A 494 -22.70 24.83 2.60
N VAL A 495 -23.57 24.44 1.67
CA VAL A 495 -24.25 23.15 1.68
C VAL A 495 -23.66 22.26 0.58
N SER A 496 -23.18 21.07 0.96
CA SER A 496 -22.68 20.10 -0.01
C SER A 496 -23.83 19.44 -0.79
N PRO A 497 -23.58 18.83 -1.96
CA PRO A 497 -24.60 18.04 -2.67
C PRO A 497 -25.13 16.85 -1.86
N TYR A 498 -24.41 16.42 -0.81
CA TYR A 498 -24.89 15.42 0.15
C TYR A 498 -25.85 16.02 1.21
N GLY A 499 -25.83 17.34 1.42
CA GLY A 499 -26.65 18.05 2.39
C GLY A 499 -25.91 18.47 3.67
N ALA A 500 -24.61 18.16 3.81
CA ALA A 500 -23.83 18.59 4.96
C ALA A 500 -23.53 20.09 4.87
N LYS A 501 -23.55 20.77 6.03
CA LYS A 501 -23.38 22.22 6.15
C LYS A 501 -21.98 22.56 6.66
N PHE A 502 -21.37 23.60 6.12
CA PHE A 502 -20.05 24.10 6.53
C PHE A 502 -20.08 25.62 6.64
N VAL A 503 -19.43 26.20 7.65
CA VAL A 503 -19.28 27.66 7.70
C VAL A 503 -18.42 28.15 6.54
N LYS A 504 -18.68 29.38 6.09
CA LYS A 504 -17.90 29.98 5.02
C LYS A 504 -16.46 30.30 5.48
N PRO A 505 -15.47 30.34 4.56
CA PRO A 505 -14.08 30.69 4.89
C PRO A 505 -13.90 31.99 5.65
N GLU A 506 -14.77 32.99 5.40
CA GLU A 506 -14.73 34.31 6.04
C GLU A 506 -15.05 34.24 7.54
N ILE A 507 -15.82 33.23 7.96
CA ILE A 507 -16.13 32.97 9.38
C ILE A 507 -14.98 32.18 10.02
N ARG A 508 -14.58 31.08 9.39
CA ARG A 508 -13.44 30.26 9.83
C ARG A 508 -12.90 29.44 8.68
N ARG A 509 -11.61 29.57 8.39
CA ARG A 509 -10.90 28.65 7.51
C ARG A 509 -10.66 27.32 8.20
N GLY A 510 -11.06 26.21 7.56
CA GLY A 510 -10.84 24.87 8.09
C GLY A 510 -9.37 24.50 8.18
N VAL A 511 -9.02 23.64 9.15
CA VAL A 511 -7.63 23.18 9.32
C VAL A 511 -7.17 22.32 8.14
N ILE A 512 -7.96 21.32 7.72
CA ILE A 512 -7.62 20.46 6.57
C ILE A 512 -7.47 21.27 5.27
N PRO A 513 -8.40 22.18 4.90
CA PRO A 513 -8.23 23.07 3.75
C PRO A 513 -6.89 23.82 3.75
N GLN A 514 -6.48 24.39 4.89
CA GLN A 514 -5.21 25.11 5.01
C GLN A 514 -3.99 24.18 4.85
N ILE A 515 -4.03 22.97 5.42
CA ILE A 515 -2.96 21.98 5.26
C ILE A 515 -2.81 21.59 3.79
N VAL A 516 -3.93 21.24 3.15
CA VAL A 516 -3.95 20.80 1.76
C VAL A 516 -3.47 21.92 0.83
N GLU A 517 -3.90 23.16 1.07
CA GLU A 517 -3.43 24.35 0.35
C GLU A 517 -1.93 24.52 0.48
N PHE A 518 -1.39 24.44 1.70
CA PHE A 518 0.05 24.48 1.93
C PHE A 518 0.79 23.39 1.14
N LEU A 519 0.34 22.13 1.22
CA LEU A 519 0.97 21.01 0.52
C LEU A 519 0.96 21.18 -1.00
N VAL A 520 -0.14 21.66 -1.57
CA VAL A 520 -0.28 21.90 -3.02
C VAL A 520 0.60 23.07 -3.46
N ASN A 521 0.57 24.19 -2.74
CA ASN A 521 1.35 25.38 -3.07
C ASN A 521 2.86 25.11 -2.94
N GLU A 522 3.27 24.42 -1.88
CA GLU A 522 4.66 24.03 -1.66
C GLU A 522 5.13 23.07 -2.76
N ARG A 523 4.27 22.14 -3.19
CA ARG A 523 4.59 21.26 -4.32
C ARG A 523 4.76 22.04 -5.62
N ASP A 524 3.88 23.00 -5.91
CA ASP A 524 3.99 23.85 -7.10
C ASP A 524 5.26 24.73 -7.05
N ARG A 525 5.69 25.18 -5.86
CA ARG A 525 6.98 25.87 -5.65
C ARG A 525 8.15 24.94 -5.96
N VAL A 526 8.20 23.76 -5.33
CA VAL A 526 9.27 22.76 -5.54
C VAL A 526 9.38 22.34 -7.00
N LYS A 527 8.25 22.14 -7.71
CA LYS A 527 8.27 21.83 -9.15
C LYS A 527 8.86 22.96 -10.00
N LYS A 528 8.64 24.22 -9.63
CA LYS A 528 9.25 25.38 -10.33
C LYS A 528 10.76 25.44 -10.08
N GLU A 529 11.18 25.16 -8.86
CA GLU A 529 12.60 25.08 -8.48
C GLU A 529 13.31 23.94 -9.22
N MET A 530 12.72 22.75 -9.22
CA MET A 530 13.24 21.56 -9.90
C MET A 530 13.44 21.77 -11.41
N LYS A 531 12.59 22.57 -12.06
CA LYS A 531 12.75 22.93 -13.48
C LYS A 531 13.94 23.85 -13.76
N LYS A 532 14.35 24.66 -12.77
CA LYS A 532 15.47 25.61 -12.87
C LYS A 532 16.79 24.99 -12.43
N GLU A 533 16.73 23.97 -11.59
CA GLU A 533 17.89 23.30 -11.03
C GLU A 533 18.66 22.52 -12.12
N LYS A 534 19.98 22.70 -12.11
CA LYS A 534 20.92 22.06 -13.05
C LYS A 534 21.70 20.94 -12.38
N ASP A 535 21.88 21.03 -11.06
CA ASP A 535 22.53 19.98 -10.28
C ASP A 535 21.62 18.77 -10.17
N GLU A 536 22.06 17.63 -10.72
CA GLU A 536 21.24 16.42 -10.80
C GLU A 536 20.92 15.84 -9.41
N GLU A 537 21.81 16.03 -8.42
CA GLU A 537 21.58 15.57 -7.05
C GLU A 537 20.46 16.36 -6.38
N LYS A 538 20.53 17.70 -6.42
CA LYS A 538 19.46 18.57 -5.91
C LYS A 538 18.16 18.34 -6.65
N LYS A 539 18.19 18.18 -7.97
CA LYS A 539 17.01 17.91 -8.78
C LYS A 539 16.33 16.60 -8.40
N PHE A 540 17.11 15.55 -8.10
CA PHE A 540 16.58 14.29 -7.58
C PHE A 540 15.89 14.49 -6.21
N LEU A 541 16.52 15.22 -5.28
CA LEU A 541 15.92 15.51 -3.97
C LEU A 541 14.64 16.34 -4.08
N LEU A 542 14.61 17.31 -5.00
CA LEU A 542 13.41 18.10 -5.30
C LEU A 542 12.29 17.22 -5.88
N ASP A 543 12.61 16.22 -6.70
CA ASP A 543 11.63 15.26 -7.19
C ASP A 543 11.07 14.39 -6.06
N ALA A 544 11.93 13.86 -5.19
CA ALA A 544 11.50 13.13 -3.99
C ALA A 544 10.57 13.99 -3.11
N LYS A 545 10.89 15.28 -2.94
CA LYS A 545 10.08 16.24 -2.17
C LYS A 545 8.72 16.51 -2.82
N GLN A 546 8.65 16.74 -4.14
CA GLN A 546 7.35 16.96 -4.81
C GLN A 546 6.47 15.71 -4.78
N GLU A 547 7.05 14.51 -4.84
CA GLU A 547 6.31 13.26 -4.67
C GLU A 547 5.77 13.09 -3.25
N ALA A 548 6.59 13.38 -2.22
CA ALA A 548 6.17 13.32 -0.83
C ALA A 548 4.98 14.26 -0.55
N LEU A 549 5.06 15.50 -1.03
CA LEU A 549 3.98 16.49 -0.93
C LEU A 549 2.72 16.04 -1.66
N LYS A 550 2.87 15.48 -2.88
CA LYS A 550 1.74 14.91 -3.66
C LYS A 550 1.06 13.78 -2.89
N ARG A 551 1.86 12.87 -2.32
CA ARG A 551 1.37 11.70 -1.57
C ARG A 551 0.58 12.15 -0.36
N MET A 552 1.11 13.10 0.41
CA MET A 552 0.41 13.65 1.58
C MET A 552 -0.88 14.39 1.22
N ALA A 553 -0.87 15.25 0.19
CA ALA A 553 -2.06 15.97 -0.25
C ALA A 553 -3.19 15.01 -0.69
N ASN A 554 -2.85 13.97 -1.45
CA ASN A 554 -3.81 12.99 -1.91
C ASN A 554 -4.30 12.04 -0.80
N ALA A 555 -3.51 11.81 0.25
CA ALA A 555 -3.88 10.89 1.32
C ALA A 555 -5.09 11.36 2.15
N PHE A 556 -5.35 12.68 2.21
CA PHE A 556 -6.55 13.24 2.85
C PHE A 556 -7.86 12.80 2.20
N TYR A 557 -7.84 12.35 0.93
CA TYR A 557 -9.01 11.95 0.15
C TYR A 557 -9.86 10.85 0.81
N GLY A 558 -9.27 9.92 1.55
CA GLY A 558 -10.02 8.84 2.23
C GLY A 558 -10.08 8.96 3.74
N TYR A 559 -9.31 9.90 4.32
CA TYR A 559 -8.97 9.86 5.74
C TYR A 559 -10.19 10.08 6.65
N THR A 560 -11.05 11.05 6.32
CA THR A 560 -12.26 11.36 7.09
C THR A 560 -13.31 10.24 7.03
N GLY A 561 -13.22 9.34 6.05
CA GLY A 561 -14.04 8.12 5.94
C GLY A 561 -13.34 6.85 6.47
N TYR A 562 -12.13 6.97 7.01
CA TYR A 562 -11.38 5.85 7.56
C TYR A 562 -11.81 5.59 9.01
N ILE A 563 -12.44 4.43 9.25
CA ILE A 563 -13.05 4.08 10.55
C ILE A 563 -12.05 4.16 11.71
N ARG A 564 -10.75 3.88 11.48
CA ARG A 564 -9.70 3.95 12.51
C ARG A 564 -9.01 5.31 12.61
N GLY A 565 -9.42 6.29 11.82
CA GLY A 565 -8.89 7.65 11.86
C GLY A 565 -9.35 8.38 13.12
N ARG A 566 -8.50 9.26 13.65
CA ARG A 566 -8.85 10.18 14.75
C ARG A 566 -10.04 11.06 14.37
N VAL A 567 -10.03 11.62 13.16
CA VAL A 567 -11.03 12.59 12.71
C VAL A 567 -11.98 12.00 11.66
N TYR A 568 -12.66 10.92 12.05
CA TYR A 568 -13.69 10.29 11.23
C TYR A 568 -14.99 11.10 11.27
N VAL A 569 -15.46 11.53 10.10
CA VAL A 569 -16.74 12.23 9.93
C VAL A 569 -17.34 11.79 8.59
N LEU A 570 -18.36 10.92 8.65
CA LEU A 570 -18.96 10.31 7.46
C LEU A 570 -19.60 11.37 6.54
N ASP A 571 -20.22 12.41 7.11
CA ASP A 571 -20.80 13.54 6.37
C ASP A 571 -19.77 14.27 5.50
N ILE A 572 -18.56 14.44 6.02
CA ILE A 572 -17.45 15.05 5.29
C ILE A 572 -17.00 14.14 4.15
N ALA A 573 -16.80 12.85 4.45
CA ALA A 573 -16.39 11.88 3.45
C ALA A 573 -17.40 11.81 2.30
N ASN A 574 -18.71 11.73 2.61
CA ASN A 574 -19.78 11.74 1.62
C ASN A 574 -19.90 13.07 0.88
N SER A 575 -19.61 14.20 1.55
CA SER A 575 -19.60 15.53 0.91
C SER A 575 -18.53 15.62 -0.17
N ILE A 576 -17.29 15.21 0.14
CA ILE A 576 -16.16 15.22 -0.81
C ILE A 576 -16.49 14.39 -2.05
N THR A 577 -16.98 13.16 -1.85
CA THR A 577 -17.33 12.32 -3.00
C THR A 577 -18.53 12.91 -3.75
N SER A 578 -19.53 13.46 -3.06
CA SER A 578 -20.71 14.07 -3.69
C SER A 578 -20.38 15.27 -4.58
N PHE A 579 -19.45 16.13 -4.16
CA PHE A 579 -18.93 17.21 -4.99
C PHE A 579 -18.20 16.67 -6.22
N GLY A 580 -17.36 15.65 -6.06
CA GLY A 580 -16.71 15.00 -7.20
C GLY A 580 -17.72 14.48 -8.23
N ARG A 581 -18.80 13.83 -7.77
CA ARG A 581 -19.90 13.38 -8.65
C ARG A 581 -20.61 14.54 -9.34
N TYR A 582 -20.90 15.60 -8.58
CA TYR A 582 -21.56 16.80 -9.08
C TYR A 582 -20.74 17.47 -10.20
N PHE A 583 -19.43 17.63 -10.02
CA PHE A 583 -18.57 18.25 -11.02
C PHE A 583 -18.45 17.41 -12.30
N ILE A 584 -18.32 16.09 -12.19
CA ILE A 584 -18.27 15.22 -13.36
C ILE A 584 -19.58 15.30 -14.17
N ASP A 585 -20.74 15.21 -13.49
CA ASP A 585 -22.04 15.29 -14.16
C ASP A 585 -22.30 16.68 -14.77
N THR A 586 -21.95 17.75 -14.05
CA THR A 586 -22.08 19.13 -14.54
C THR A 586 -21.19 19.39 -15.75
N THR A 587 -19.93 18.92 -15.70
CA THR A 587 -18.98 19.07 -16.81
C THR A 587 -19.44 18.31 -18.03
N LYS A 588 -19.96 17.08 -17.87
CA LYS A 588 -20.55 16.33 -18.97
C LYS A 588 -21.64 17.13 -19.67
N LYS A 589 -22.62 17.62 -18.90
CA LYS A 589 -23.74 18.40 -19.44
C LYS A 589 -23.27 19.69 -20.13
N LEU A 590 -22.28 20.36 -19.56
CA LEU A 590 -21.69 21.57 -20.15
C LEU A 590 -21.06 21.29 -21.51
N VAL A 591 -20.22 20.26 -21.60
CA VAL A 591 -19.51 19.88 -22.84
C VAL A 591 -20.51 19.52 -23.93
N GLU A 592 -21.44 18.61 -23.65
CA GLU A 592 -22.44 18.12 -24.63
C GLU A 592 -23.44 19.21 -25.05
N LYS A 593 -23.71 20.20 -24.18
CA LYS A 593 -24.58 21.35 -24.51
C LYS A 593 -23.88 22.39 -25.37
N THR A 594 -22.57 22.59 -25.17
CA THR A 594 -21.81 23.66 -25.84
C THR A 594 -21.65 23.37 -27.33
N ASN A 595 -21.36 22.11 -27.69
CA ASN A 595 -21.23 21.70 -29.08
C ASN A 595 -21.76 20.27 -29.25
N LYS A 596 -22.65 20.07 -30.23
CA LYS A 596 -23.24 18.75 -30.53
C LYS A 596 -22.22 17.72 -31.04
N ASP A 597 -21.08 18.18 -31.56
CA ASP A 597 -19.98 17.33 -31.99
C ASP A 597 -19.07 16.90 -30.84
N TRP A 598 -19.32 17.38 -29.60
CA TRP A 598 -18.59 16.98 -28.40
C TRP A 598 -19.41 15.99 -27.58
N GLU A 599 -19.00 14.73 -27.61
CA GLU A 599 -19.72 13.63 -26.96
C GLU A 599 -18.88 13.07 -25.82
N VAL A 600 -19.36 13.12 -24.58
CA VAL A 600 -18.67 12.51 -23.45
C VAL A 600 -18.96 11.01 -23.46
N ILE A 601 -17.98 10.23 -23.90
CA ILE A 601 -18.12 8.79 -24.07
C ILE A 601 -17.80 8.01 -22.79
N TYR A 602 -17.03 8.62 -21.88
CA TYR A 602 -16.69 8.03 -20.58
C TYR A 602 -16.18 9.09 -19.59
N GLY A 603 -16.17 8.74 -18.30
CA GLY A 603 -15.55 9.53 -17.24
C GLY A 603 -15.24 8.66 -16.03
N ASP A 604 -14.00 8.75 -15.54
CA ASP A 604 -13.49 7.93 -14.44
C ASP A 604 -13.02 8.82 -13.31
N THR A 605 -13.81 8.87 -12.22
CA THR A 605 -13.48 9.52 -10.94
C THR A 605 -13.32 11.04 -11.01
N ASP A 606 -12.24 11.51 -11.63
CA ASP A 606 -11.77 12.89 -11.74
C ASP A 606 -11.47 13.30 -13.20
N SER A 607 -11.89 12.49 -14.16
CA SER A 607 -11.57 12.70 -15.57
C SER A 607 -12.75 12.44 -16.50
N ILE A 608 -12.69 13.05 -17.68
CA ILE A 608 -13.66 12.88 -18.78
C ILE A 608 -12.96 12.60 -20.10
N MET A 609 -13.56 11.73 -20.90
CA MET A 609 -13.10 11.35 -22.23
C MET A 609 -14.14 11.82 -23.25
N VAL A 610 -13.72 12.76 -24.10
CA VAL A 610 -14.60 13.45 -25.05
C VAL A 610 -14.26 13.02 -26.47
N LYS A 611 -15.22 12.42 -27.15
CA LYS A 611 -15.15 12.19 -28.59
C LYS A 611 -15.45 13.50 -29.30
N VAL A 612 -14.56 13.87 -30.22
CA VAL A 612 -14.64 15.10 -31.00
C VAL A 612 -14.55 14.79 -32.49
N LYS A 613 -15.06 15.69 -33.31
CA LYS A 613 -14.86 15.63 -34.77
C LYS A 613 -13.51 16.26 -35.11
N ALA A 614 -12.52 15.41 -35.37
CA ALA A 614 -11.19 15.83 -35.79
C ALA A 614 -10.58 14.80 -36.76
N ASN A 615 -9.89 15.29 -37.79
CA ASN A 615 -9.21 14.48 -38.81
C ASN A 615 -7.74 14.22 -38.46
N SER A 616 -7.19 14.95 -37.50
CA SER A 616 -5.81 14.79 -37.01
C SER A 616 -5.71 14.88 -35.49
N ILE A 617 -4.60 14.41 -34.93
CA ILE A 617 -4.31 14.54 -33.49
C ILE A 617 -4.12 16.01 -33.10
N GLU A 618 -3.48 16.80 -33.95
CA GLU A 618 -3.26 18.24 -33.71
C GLU A 618 -4.59 19.00 -33.66
N GLU A 619 -5.50 18.73 -34.60
CA GLU A 619 -6.85 19.28 -34.58
C GLU A 619 -7.61 18.87 -33.32
N ALA A 620 -7.52 17.60 -32.91
CA ALA A 620 -8.13 17.12 -31.67
C ALA A 620 -7.55 17.82 -30.43
N PHE A 621 -6.26 18.12 -30.41
CA PHE A 621 -5.64 18.92 -29.34
C PHE A 621 -6.17 20.37 -29.33
N ASN A 622 -6.36 20.97 -30.49
CA ASN A 622 -6.90 22.34 -30.58
C ASN A 622 -8.36 22.39 -30.10
N VAL A 623 -9.20 21.45 -30.54
CA VAL A 623 -10.57 21.30 -30.01
C VAL A 623 -10.53 20.99 -28.50
N GLY A 624 -9.58 20.18 -28.05
CA GLY A 624 -9.36 19.92 -26.63
C GLY A 624 -9.06 21.19 -25.83
N LYS A 625 -8.28 22.14 -26.38
CA LYS A 625 -8.00 23.44 -25.75
C LYS A 625 -9.25 24.31 -25.68
N GLU A 626 -10.13 24.25 -26.67
CA GLU A 626 -11.43 24.93 -26.64
C GLU A 626 -12.34 24.35 -25.55
N ILE A 627 -12.39 23.01 -25.43
CA ILE A 627 -13.13 22.32 -24.36
C ILE A 627 -12.56 22.69 -23.00
N GLU A 628 -11.23 22.62 -22.82
CA GLU A 628 -10.54 23.00 -21.59
C GLU A 628 -10.88 24.45 -21.19
N LYS A 629 -10.77 25.39 -22.13
CA LYS A 629 -11.11 26.80 -21.92
C LYS A 629 -12.57 26.96 -21.52
N THR A 630 -13.50 26.33 -22.25
CA THR A 630 -14.94 26.39 -21.96
C THR A 630 -15.25 25.93 -20.53
N ILE A 631 -14.68 24.81 -20.11
CA ILE A 631 -14.90 24.25 -18.77
C ILE A 631 -14.29 25.16 -17.70
N ASN A 632 -13.07 25.64 -17.91
CA ASN A 632 -12.36 26.50 -16.96
C ASN A 632 -13.03 27.88 -16.81
N ASP A 633 -13.51 28.47 -17.92
CA ASP A 633 -14.26 29.74 -17.93
C ASP A 633 -15.60 29.58 -17.18
N TYR A 634 -16.29 28.45 -17.35
CA TYR A 634 -17.54 28.15 -16.62
C TYR A 634 -17.32 28.05 -15.10
N TYR A 635 -16.24 27.39 -14.67
CA TYR A 635 -15.96 27.21 -13.24
C TYR A 635 -15.30 28.42 -12.58
N GLN A 636 -14.77 29.38 -13.34
CA GLN A 636 -14.15 30.62 -12.82
C GLN A 636 -13.12 30.34 -11.71
N GLY A 637 -12.29 29.32 -11.90
CA GLY A 637 -11.25 28.93 -10.94
C GLY A 637 -11.72 28.06 -9.75
N LYS A 638 -13.03 27.84 -9.57
CA LYS A 638 -13.55 26.92 -8.53
C LYS A 638 -13.14 25.47 -8.77
N MET A 639 -12.98 25.10 -10.04
CA MET A 639 -12.38 23.85 -10.48
C MET A 639 -11.56 24.14 -11.73
N THR A 640 -10.53 23.35 -11.96
CA THR A 640 -9.68 23.48 -13.15
C THR A 640 -9.48 22.11 -13.78
N VAL A 641 -9.74 22.02 -15.08
CA VAL A 641 -9.41 20.85 -15.90
C VAL A 641 -8.21 21.15 -16.77
N LYS A 642 -7.47 20.11 -17.13
CA LYS A 642 -6.41 20.16 -18.12
C LYS A 642 -6.50 18.99 -19.07
N ILE A 643 -6.11 19.20 -20.32
CA ILE A 643 -5.84 18.10 -21.23
C ILE A 643 -4.67 17.30 -20.68
N GLU A 644 -4.89 16.02 -20.41
CA GLU A 644 -3.83 15.09 -20.05
C GLU A 644 -3.17 14.54 -21.32
N SER A 645 -3.99 14.10 -22.29
CA SER A 645 -3.52 13.63 -23.60
C SER A 645 -4.66 13.56 -24.61
N VAL A 646 -4.35 13.18 -25.84
CA VAL A 646 -5.33 12.75 -26.83
C VAL A 646 -5.11 11.27 -27.14
N PHE A 647 -6.15 10.45 -27.05
CA PHE A 647 -6.08 9.07 -27.50
C PHE A 647 -6.29 9.02 -29.03
N LYS A 648 -5.31 8.51 -29.76
CA LYS A 648 -5.39 8.26 -31.21
C LYS A 648 -6.37 7.15 -31.56
N SER A 649 -6.40 6.14 -30.70
CA SER A 649 -7.38 5.05 -30.70
C SER A 649 -7.67 4.69 -29.26
N PHE A 650 -8.92 4.36 -28.97
CA PHE A 650 -9.39 4.15 -27.61
C PHE A 650 -10.39 3.00 -27.58
N LEU A 651 -10.16 2.03 -26.71
CA LEU A 651 -11.02 0.89 -26.47
C LEU A 651 -11.58 0.98 -25.06
N ILE A 652 -12.91 1.04 -24.95
CA ILE A 652 -13.62 1.03 -23.69
C ILE A 652 -14.32 -0.31 -23.55
N ILE A 653 -13.97 -1.06 -22.49
CA ILE A 653 -14.50 -2.41 -22.24
C ILE A 653 -15.61 -2.33 -21.19
N ALA A 654 -15.32 -1.67 -20.07
CA ALA A 654 -16.24 -1.50 -18.95
C ALA A 654 -15.78 -0.34 -18.04
N LYS A 655 -16.55 -0.08 -16.98
CA LYS A 655 -16.12 0.85 -15.92
C LYS A 655 -14.74 0.47 -15.40
N LYS A 656 -13.83 1.44 -15.39
CA LYS A 656 -12.41 1.32 -15.01
C LYS A 656 -11.61 0.31 -15.82
N ARG A 657 -12.09 -0.07 -17.02
CA ARG A 657 -11.42 -1.02 -17.92
C ARG A 657 -11.37 -0.46 -19.34
N TYR A 658 -10.22 0.10 -19.70
CA TYR A 658 -10.00 0.72 -21.01
C TYR A 658 -8.52 0.72 -21.40
N ALA A 659 -8.27 0.83 -22.70
CA ALA A 659 -6.93 1.02 -23.26
C ALA A 659 -6.93 1.99 -24.43
N GLY A 660 -5.80 2.64 -24.68
CA GLY A 660 -5.66 3.50 -25.84
C GLY A 660 -4.22 3.89 -26.12
N ILE A 661 -3.98 4.36 -27.35
CA ILE A 661 -2.72 5.00 -27.72
C ILE A 661 -2.83 6.47 -27.33
N SER A 662 -2.26 6.82 -26.19
CA SER A 662 -2.18 8.18 -25.68
C SER A 662 -1.05 8.92 -26.41
N VAL A 663 -1.37 10.09 -26.91
CA VAL A 663 -0.43 11.03 -27.53
C VAL A 663 -0.33 12.25 -26.64
N GLU A 664 0.89 12.57 -26.22
CA GLU A 664 1.23 13.77 -25.45
C GLU A 664 2.11 14.69 -26.31
N ILE A 665 1.86 16.00 -26.27
CA ILE A 665 2.69 17.01 -26.94
C ILE A 665 3.37 17.84 -25.85
N GLU A 666 4.67 17.63 -25.65
CA GLU A 666 5.50 18.41 -24.71
C GLU A 666 6.64 19.06 -25.50
N ASP A 667 6.78 20.38 -25.41
CA ASP A 667 7.85 21.17 -26.06
C ASP A 667 8.04 20.87 -27.57
N GLY A 668 6.93 20.63 -28.28
CA GLY A 668 6.92 20.29 -29.71
C GLY A 668 7.30 18.84 -30.03
N LYS A 669 7.61 18.00 -29.02
CA LYS A 669 7.87 16.57 -29.20
C LYS A 669 6.60 15.77 -28.94
N VAL A 670 6.26 14.91 -29.91
CA VAL A 670 5.13 13.98 -29.82
C VAL A 670 5.60 12.69 -29.15
N LYS A 671 4.97 12.32 -28.04
CA LYS A 671 5.23 11.07 -27.33
C LYS A 671 3.98 10.20 -27.39
N GLU A 672 4.07 9.07 -28.10
CA GLU A 672 3.01 8.06 -28.12
C GLU A 672 3.28 6.96 -27.08
N LYS A 673 2.27 6.59 -26.28
CA LYS A 673 2.33 5.46 -25.34
C LYS A 673 1.01 4.71 -25.27
N ILE A 674 1.06 3.40 -25.12
CA ILE A 674 -0.15 2.61 -24.82
C ILE A 674 -0.47 2.76 -23.35
N VAL A 675 -1.67 3.26 -23.04
CA VAL A 675 -2.21 3.34 -21.68
C VAL A 675 -3.22 2.23 -21.51
N MET A 676 -3.11 1.47 -20.42
CA MET A 676 -4.06 0.42 -20.04
C MET A 676 -4.49 0.66 -18.60
N LYS A 677 -5.81 0.66 -18.35
CA LYS A 677 -6.39 0.88 -17.01
C LYS A 677 -7.35 -0.27 -16.73
N GLY A 678 -7.06 -1.03 -15.67
CA GLY A 678 -7.90 -2.14 -15.19
C GLY A 678 -8.02 -3.36 -16.11
N ILE A 679 -7.27 -3.41 -17.23
CA ILE A 679 -7.19 -4.59 -18.12
C ILE A 679 -6.30 -5.67 -17.49
N GLU A 680 -6.57 -6.93 -17.80
CA GLU A 680 -5.92 -8.09 -17.24
C GLU A 680 -4.41 -8.18 -17.50
N THR A 681 -3.88 -7.42 -18.47
CA THR A 681 -2.42 -7.23 -18.68
C THR A 681 -1.69 -6.66 -17.47
N VAL A 682 -2.41 -6.06 -16.52
CA VAL A 682 -1.86 -5.62 -15.22
C VAL A 682 -2.25 -6.51 -14.04
N ARG A 683 -3.04 -7.57 -14.27
CA ARG A 683 -3.44 -8.51 -13.21
C ARG A 683 -2.43 -9.64 -13.11
N LYS A 684 -1.73 -9.68 -11.99
CA LYS A 684 -0.60 -10.58 -11.74
C LYS A 684 -0.97 -12.06 -11.49
N ASP A 685 -2.24 -12.45 -11.67
CA ASP A 685 -2.77 -13.81 -11.44
C ASP A 685 -2.97 -14.62 -12.73
N TRP A 686 -2.77 -14.00 -13.91
CA TRP A 686 -2.87 -14.68 -15.20
C TRP A 686 -1.51 -15.21 -15.63
N CYS A 687 -1.50 -16.25 -16.48
CA CYS A 687 -0.24 -16.73 -17.05
C CYS A 687 0.41 -15.69 -17.99
N VAL A 688 1.73 -15.79 -18.13
CA VAL A 688 2.54 -14.88 -18.98
C VAL A 688 2.04 -14.85 -20.43
N LEU A 689 1.56 -15.98 -20.97
CA LEU A 689 0.95 -16.08 -22.29
C LEU A 689 -0.25 -15.15 -22.42
N THR A 690 -1.11 -15.10 -21.40
CA THR A 690 -2.30 -14.25 -21.42
C THR A 690 -1.91 -12.78 -21.55
N GLU A 691 -0.87 -12.34 -20.84
CA GLU A 691 -0.33 -10.98 -20.96
C GLU A 691 0.20 -10.69 -22.37
N LYS A 692 0.97 -11.63 -22.96
CA LYS A 692 1.49 -11.52 -24.33
C LYS A 692 0.36 -11.43 -25.36
N VAL A 693 -0.61 -12.33 -25.26
CA VAL A 693 -1.74 -12.41 -26.19
C VAL A 693 -2.60 -11.16 -26.11
N LEU A 694 -2.94 -10.71 -24.90
CA LEU A 694 -3.71 -9.47 -24.71
C LEU A 694 -2.97 -8.27 -25.27
N SER A 695 -1.66 -8.16 -25.00
CA SER A 695 -0.84 -7.06 -25.52
C SER A 695 -0.88 -7.05 -27.05
N LYS A 696 -0.69 -8.20 -27.69
CA LYS A 696 -0.71 -8.31 -29.15
C LYS A 696 -2.10 -8.03 -29.75
N VAL A 697 -3.16 -8.52 -29.12
CA VAL A 697 -4.54 -8.20 -29.51
C VAL A 697 -4.82 -6.70 -29.41
N LEU A 698 -4.38 -6.05 -28.33
CA LEU A 698 -4.49 -4.60 -28.19
C LEU A 698 -3.66 -3.86 -29.25
N GLU A 699 -2.50 -4.36 -29.66
CA GLU A 699 -1.75 -3.79 -30.79
C GLU A 699 -2.54 -3.87 -32.09
N PHE A 700 -3.10 -5.04 -32.43
CA PHE A 700 -3.95 -5.19 -33.62
C PHE A 700 -5.13 -4.22 -33.61
N LEU A 701 -5.82 -4.09 -32.46
CA LEU A 701 -7.01 -3.24 -32.34
C LEU A 701 -6.67 -1.75 -32.33
N LEU A 702 -5.62 -1.34 -31.61
CA LEU A 702 -5.32 0.07 -31.36
C LEU A 702 -4.36 0.66 -32.40
N LYS A 703 -3.30 -0.07 -32.80
CA LYS A 703 -2.29 0.40 -33.76
C LYS A 703 -2.74 0.10 -35.19
N GLU A 704 -3.02 -1.16 -35.48
CA GLU A 704 -3.33 -1.64 -36.84
C GLU A 704 -4.80 -1.43 -37.22
N LYS A 705 -5.67 -1.15 -36.23
CA LYS A 705 -7.12 -0.99 -36.40
C LYS A 705 -7.79 -2.21 -37.05
N SER A 706 -7.21 -3.40 -36.85
CA SER A 706 -7.61 -4.66 -37.48
C SER A 706 -8.21 -5.63 -36.47
N ILE A 707 -9.55 -5.77 -36.50
CA ILE A 707 -10.27 -6.78 -35.70
C ILE A 707 -9.97 -8.18 -36.23
N GLU A 708 -9.88 -8.34 -37.55
CA GLU A 708 -9.59 -9.62 -38.20
C GLU A 708 -8.19 -10.14 -37.86
N GLY A 709 -7.18 -9.25 -37.86
CA GLY A 709 -5.83 -9.60 -37.44
C GLY A 709 -5.78 -10.10 -35.99
N ALA A 710 -6.52 -9.45 -35.09
CA ALA A 710 -6.64 -9.88 -33.70
C ALA A 710 -7.31 -11.27 -33.59
N VAL A 711 -8.40 -11.52 -34.32
CA VAL A 711 -9.11 -12.81 -34.31
C VAL A 711 -8.22 -13.94 -34.86
N ASN A 712 -7.55 -13.71 -35.98
CA ASN A 712 -6.67 -14.71 -36.60
C ASN A 712 -5.49 -15.05 -35.69
N TYR A 713 -4.89 -14.04 -35.04
CA TYR A 713 -3.81 -14.26 -34.07
C TYR A 713 -4.27 -15.12 -32.88
N VAL A 714 -5.46 -14.84 -32.31
CA VAL A 714 -6.00 -15.65 -31.21
C VAL A 714 -6.25 -17.09 -31.66
N LYS A 715 -6.77 -17.31 -32.88
CA LYS A 715 -6.95 -18.66 -33.45
C LYS A 715 -5.61 -19.42 -33.55
N THR A 716 -4.56 -18.75 -34.01
CA THR A 716 -3.21 -19.34 -34.06
C THR A 716 -2.71 -19.71 -32.68
N VAL A 717 -2.86 -18.83 -31.68
CA VAL A 717 -2.45 -19.12 -30.30
C VAL A 717 -3.21 -20.31 -29.70
N ILE A 718 -4.52 -20.42 -29.96
CA ILE A 718 -5.32 -21.56 -29.52
C ILE A 718 -4.79 -22.85 -30.15
N LYS A 719 -4.53 -22.84 -31.47
CA LYS A 719 -3.95 -23.98 -32.18
C LYS A 719 -2.58 -24.37 -31.63
N ASP A 720 -1.70 -23.39 -31.36
CA ASP A 720 -0.37 -23.65 -30.79
C ASP A 720 -0.45 -24.23 -29.37
N LEU A 721 -1.44 -23.82 -28.58
CA LEU A 721 -1.73 -24.43 -27.27
C LEU A 721 -2.22 -25.87 -27.41
N GLU A 722 -3.14 -26.14 -28.33
CA GLU A 722 -3.67 -27.48 -28.60
C GLU A 722 -2.58 -28.45 -29.09
N GLU A 723 -1.67 -27.95 -29.94
CA GLU A 723 -0.53 -28.70 -30.47
C GLU A 723 0.66 -28.79 -29.49
N GLY A 724 0.59 -28.13 -28.32
CA GLY A 724 1.65 -28.16 -27.30
C GLY A 724 2.92 -27.40 -27.69
N LYS A 725 2.82 -26.45 -28.63
CA LYS A 725 3.95 -25.65 -29.15
C LYS A 725 4.32 -24.45 -28.26
N VAL A 726 3.51 -24.14 -27.24
CA VAL A 726 3.76 -23.02 -26.33
C VAL A 726 4.74 -23.41 -25.23
N ASN A 727 5.77 -22.58 -25.03
CA ASN A 727 6.76 -22.77 -23.97
C ASN A 727 6.13 -22.73 -22.58
N ILE A 728 6.57 -23.63 -21.69
CA ILE A 728 6.06 -23.71 -20.31
C ILE A 728 6.24 -22.40 -19.53
N GLU A 729 7.29 -21.63 -19.82
CA GLU A 729 7.58 -20.32 -19.22
C GLU A 729 6.44 -19.32 -19.44
N ASP A 730 5.75 -19.44 -20.58
CA ASP A 730 4.58 -18.61 -20.90
C ASP A 730 3.31 -19.11 -20.18
N LEU A 731 3.31 -20.33 -19.67
CA LEU A 731 2.19 -20.93 -18.96
C LEU A 731 2.26 -20.73 -17.44
N ILE A 732 3.34 -20.14 -16.93
CA ILE A 732 3.53 -19.90 -15.50
C ILE A 732 2.48 -18.93 -14.97
N ILE A 733 1.75 -19.37 -13.93
CA ILE A 733 0.84 -18.57 -13.11
C ILE A 733 1.54 -18.23 -11.80
N THR A 734 1.38 -17.00 -11.33
CA THR A 734 2.02 -16.52 -10.10
C THR A 734 0.98 -16.07 -9.08
N LYS A 735 0.99 -16.62 -7.85
CA LYS A 735 0.13 -16.15 -6.75
C LYS A 735 0.90 -15.92 -5.47
N SER A 736 0.55 -14.86 -4.74
CA SER A 736 1.18 -14.53 -3.47
C SER A 736 0.68 -15.43 -2.33
N LEU A 737 1.60 -16.01 -1.56
CA LEU A 737 1.30 -16.76 -0.35
C LEU A 737 1.04 -15.77 0.81
N SER A 738 -0.19 -15.24 0.90
CA SER A 738 -0.57 -14.17 1.83
C SER A 738 -0.59 -14.49 3.33
N ARG A 739 -0.64 -15.76 3.72
CA ARG A 739 -0.82 -16.22 5.11
C ARG A 739 -0.35 -17.67 5.27
N ASN A 740 -0.36 -18.18 6.49
CA ASN A 740 -0.09 -19.59 6.79
C ASN A 740 -1.03 -20.57 6.06
N LEU A 741 -0.51 -21.76 5.71
CA LEU A 741 -1.23 -22.78 4.93
C LEU A 741 -2.52 -23.27 5.60
N HIS A 742 -2.58 -23.24 6.94
CA HIS A 742 -3.73 -23.68 7.73
C HIS A 742 -4.85 -22.62 7.81
N GLU A 743 -4.55 -21.36 7.51
CA GLU A 743 -5.52 -20.26 7.61
C GLU A 743 -6.30 -20.01 6.32
N TYR A 744 -5.92 -20.66 5.22
CA TYR A 744 -6.66 -20.58 3.97
C TYR A 744 -7.99 -21.32 4.10
N LYS A 745 -9.08 -20.57 3.98
CA LYS A 745 -10.41 -21.13 3.79
C LYS A 745 -10.52 -21.63 2.34
N GLY A 746 -10.59 -22.95 2.16
CA GLY A 746 -10.71 -23.62 0.86
C GLY A 746 -9.38 -24.03 0.22
N THR A 747 -9.42 -25.02 -0.67
CA THR A 747 -8.25 -25.57 -1.36
C THR A 747 -7.85 -24.71 -2.56
N GLN A 748 -6.73 -24.00 -2.47
CA GLN A 748 -6.22 -23.15 -3.55
C GLN A 748 -4.99 -23.80 -4.23
N PRO A 749 -4.80 -23.60 -5.56
CA PRO A 749 -3.73 -24.27 -6.31
C PRO A 749 -2.31 -24.04 -5.74
N HIS A 750 -1.92 -22.78 -5.57
CA HIS A 750 -0.61 -22.43 -5.00
C HIS A 750 -0.40 -22.93 -3.56
N VAL A 751 -1.46 -23.02 -2.75
CA VAL A 751 -1.37 -23.52 -1.36
C VAL A 751 -1.14 -25.03 -1.35
N GLU A 752 -1.84 -25.77 -2.21
CA GLU A 752 -1.68 -27.22 -2.32
C GLU A 752 -0.32 -27.59 -2.93
N LEU A 753 0.15 -26.81 -3.91
CA LEU A 753 1.51 -26.94 -4.41
C LEU A 753 2.51 -26.72 -3.29
N VAL A 754 2.38 -25.65 -2.50
CA VAL A 754 3.29 -25.40 -1.38
C VAL A 754 3.27 -26.57 -0.37
N LYS A 755 2.10 -27.13 -0.04
CA LYS A 755 2.01 -28.33 0.83
C LYS A 755 2.72 -29.54 0.21
N ARG A 756 2.67 -29.72 -1.11
CA ARG A 756 3.38 -30.78 -1.83
C ARG A 756 4.89 -30.51 -1.82
N MET A 757 5.32 -29.28 -2.10
CA MET A 757 6.71 -28.86 -2.03
C MET A 757 7.27 -29.04 -0.62
N MET A 758 6.51 -28.75 0.44
CA MET A 758 6.96 -29.00 1.82
C MET A 758 7.26 -30.47 2.10
N LYS A 759 6.60 -31.41 1.42
CA LYS A 759 6.87 -32.85 1.56
C LYS A 759 8.01 -33.32 0.65
N ARG A 760 8.11 -32.74 -0.55
CA ARG A 760 9.03 -33.17 -1.62
C ARG A 760 10.39 -32.48 -1.56
N SER A 761 10.38 -31.18 -1.30
CA SER A 761 11.50 -30.24 -1.40
C SER A 761 11.27 -29.08 -0.41
N PRO A 762 11.32 -29.31 0.92
CA PRO A 762 11.09 -28.28 1.95
C PRO A 762 11.92 -27.01 1.75
N GLU A 763 13.09 -27.13 1.12
CA GLU A 763 14.05 -26.08 0.85
C GLU A 763 13.65 -25.10 -0.27
N LYS A 764 12.73 -25.49 -1.16
CA LYS A 764 12.24 -24.64 -2.26
C LYS A 764 10.90 -23.96 -1.93
N VAL A 765 10.42 -24.12 -0.71
CA VAL A 765 9.10 -23.63 -0.28
C VAL A 765 9.11 -22.10 -0.17
N PRO A 766 8.26 -21.37 -0.93
CA PRO A 766 8.12 -19.92 -0.79
C PRO A 766 7.65 -19.51 0.60
N MET A 767 8.15 -18.38 1.11
CA MET A 767 7.72 -17.83 2.40
C MET A 767 6.38 -17.12 2.32
N ILE A 768 5.78 -16.85 3.48
CA ILE A 768 4.60 -15.98 3.57
C ILE A 768 4.99 -14.58 3.09
N GLY A 769 4.23 -14.06 2.12
CA GLY A 769 4.53 -12.82 1.41
C GLY A 769 5.16 -13.04 0.03
N ASP A 770 5.78 -14.20 -0.20
CA ASP A 770 6.39 -14.54 -1.49
C ASP A 770 5.36 -14.94 -2.53
N ARG A 771 5.82 -14.98 -3.78
CA ARG A 771 5.00 -15.40 -4.92
C ARG A 771 5.36 -16.82 -5.34
N VAL A 772 4.35 -17.68 -5.36
CA VAL A 772 4.42 -19.07 -5.80
C VAL A 772 4.16 -19.10 -7.30
N ASN A 773 5.14 -19.61 -8.07
CA ASN A 773 4.98 -19.88 -9.49
C ASN A 773 4.54 -21.32 -9.69
N PHE A 774 3.55 -21.55 -10.54
CA PHE A 774 3.04 -22.88 -10.84
C PHE A 774 2.42 -22.95 -12.23
N VAL A 775 2.33 -24.15 -12.77
CA VAL A 775 1.54 -24.48 -13.95
C VAL A 775 0.44 -25.48 -13.58
N ILE A 776 -0.58 -25.61 -14.42
CA ILE A 776 -1.65 -26.60 -14.24
C ILE A 776 -1.39 -27.80 -15.15
N VAL A 777 -1.17 -28.97 -14.55
CA VAL A 777 -0.97 -30.24 -15.28
C VAL A 777 -2.28 -30.95 -15.57
N ALA A 778 -2.32 -31.78 -16.60
CA ALA A 778 -3.49 -32.56 -16.98
C ALA A 778 -3.82 -33.63 -15.93
N GLY A 779 -5.10 -33.83 -15.65
CA GLY A 779 -5.57 -34.88 -14.75
C GLY A 779 -7.05 -34.74 -14.35
N PRO A 780 -7.66 -35.79 -13.78
CA PRO A 780 -9.07 -35.80 -13.41
C PRO A 780 -9.36 -35.07 -12.08
N GLU A 781 -8.32 -34.69 -11.33
CA GLU A 781 -8.47 -34.02 -10.04
C GLU A 781 -8.93 -32.56 -10.17
N LEU A 782 -9.35 -31.99 -9.05
CA LEU A 782 -9.63 -30.55 -8.92
C LEU A 782 -8.41 -29.72 -9.34
N VAL A 783 -8.63 -28.58 -10.03
CA VAL A 783 -7.57 -27.66 -10.48
C VAL A 783 -6.60 -27.30 -9.33
N SER A 784 -7.11 -27.17 -8.10
CA SER A 784 -6.27 -26.89 -6.92
C SER A 784 -5.21 -27.95 -6.65
N LYS A 785 -5.47 -29.22 -6.98
CA LYS A 785 -4.49 -30.31 -6.82
C LYS A 785 -3.62 -30.53 -8.05
N ARG A 786 -3.97 -29.90 -9.18
CA ARG A 786 -3.23 -30.00 -10.44
C ARG A 786 -2.19 -28.91 -10.64
N ALA A 787 -2.01 -28.02 -9.67
CA ALA A 787 -0.87 -27.10 -9.67
C ALA A 787 0.43 -27.86 -9.41
N GLU A 788 1.46 -27.53 -10.19
CA GLU A 788 2.79 -28.11 -10.06
C GLU A 788 3.88 -27.08 -10.36
N ASP A 789 5.06 -27.28 -9.75
CA ASP A 789 6.26 -26.48 -9.96
C ASP A 789 6.76 -26.64 -11.40
N PRO A 790 6.99 -25.55 -12.18
CA PRO A 790 7.39 -25.65 -13.58
C PRO A 790 8.68 -26.44 -13.79
N GLU A 791 9.64 -26.33 -12.86
CA GLU A 791 10.89 -27.11 -12.90
C GLU A 791 10.61 -28.60 -12.77
N TYR A 792 9.75 -28.98 -11.83
CA TYR A 792 9.36 -30.37 -11.62
C TYR A 792 8.59 -30.95 -12.81
N VAL A 793 7.73 -30.14 -13.45
CA VAL A 793 7.02 -30.53 -14.66
C VAL A 793 7.99 -30.85 -15.79
N LEU A 794 9.03 -30.03 -15.98
CA LEU A 794 10.09 -30.28 -16.96
C LEU A 794 10.90 -31.53 -16.63
N GLU A 795 11.32 -31.68 -15.37
CA GLU A 795 12.13 -32.82 -14.91
C GLU A 795 11.41 -34.16 -15.09
N LYS A 796 10.10 -34.21 -14.78
CA LYS A 796 9.29 -35.42 -14.83
C LYS A 796 8.49 -35.60 -16.13
N GLY A 797 8.59 -34.66 -17.06
CA GLY A 797 7.85 -34.69 -18.32
C GLY A 797 6.32 -34.73 -18.14
N LEU A 798 5.78 -34.00 -17.15
CA LEU A 798 4.34 -33.99 -16.90
C LEU A 798 3.59 -33.23 -18.00
N LYS A 799 2.44 -33.75 -18.43
CA LYS A 799 1.61 -33.11 -19.47
C LYS A 799 0.85 -31.91 -18.91
N ILE A 800 0.87 -30.80 -19.63
CA ILE A 800 0.11 -29.59 -19.31
C ILE A 800 -1.37 -29.75 -19.68
N ASP A 801 -2.27 -29.17 -18.88
CA ASP A 801 -3.71 -29.09 -19.21
C ASP A 801 -3.98 -27.93 -20.19
N THR A 802 -3.81 -28.20 -21.49
CA THR A 802 -4.02 -27.19 -22.55
C THR A 802 -5.44 -26.63 -22.54
N LYS A 803 -6.44 -27.46 -22.24
CA LYS A 803 -7.85 -27.04 -22.15
C LYS A 803 -8.07 -26.01 -21.05
N TYR A 804 -7.49 -26.22 -19.87
CA TYR A 804 -7.53 -25.23 -18.79
C TYR A 804 -6.92 -23.88 -19.22
N TYR A 805 -5.77 -23.89 -19.88
CA TYR A 805 -5.15 -22.63 -20.34
C TYR A 805 -6.00 -21.91 -21.39
N ILE A 806 -6.63 -22.64 -22.31
CA ILE A 806 -7.53 -22.05 -23.30
C ILE A 806 -8.77 -21.46 -22.62
N GLU A 807 -9.51 -22.26 -21.85
CA GLU A 807 -10.83 -21.89 -21.31
C GLU A 807 -10.77 -20.98 -20.08
N ASN A 808 -9.73 -21.10 -19.25
CA ASN A 808 -9.65 -20.41 -17.96
C ASN A 808 -8.53 -19.35 -17.89
N GLN A 809 -7.60 -19.30 -18.84
CA GLN A 809 -6.54 -18.29 -18.88
C GLN A 809 -6.67 -17.35 -20.09
N VAL A 810 -6.62 -17.88 -21.31
CA VAL A 810 -6.54 -17.05 -22.53
C VAL A 810 -7.89 -16.49 -22.94
N LEU A 811 -8.94 -17.31 -23.04
CA LEU A 811 -10.23 -16.86 -23.58
C LEU A 811 -10.95 -15.82 -22.70
N PRO A 812 -11.09 -15.98 -21.37
CA PRO A 812 -11.93 -15.07 -20.59
C PRO A 812 -11.59 -13.58 -20.70
N PRO A 813 -10.31 -13.14 -20.70
CA PRO A 813 -9.99 -11.72 -20.89
C PRO A 813 -10.12 -11.29 -22.36
N ILE A 814 -9.86 -12.19 -23.31
CA ILE A 814 -10.00 -11.91 -24.75
C ILE A 814 -11.46 -11.77 -25.15
N GLU A 815 -12.33 -12.62 -24.63
CA GLU A 815 -13.79 -12.57 -24.83
C GLU A 815 -14.34 -11.20 -24.40
N ARG A 816 -13.88 -10.64 -23.26
CA ARG A 816 -14.31 -9.29 -22.84
C ARG A 816 -13.92 -8.20 -23.84
N ILE A 817 -12.72 -8.27 -24.40
CA ILE A 817 -12.26 -7.32 -25.42
C ILE A 817 -13.07 -7.50 -26.70
N PHE A 818 -13.29 -8.75 -27.11
CA PHE A 818 -14.04 -9.11 -28.31
C PHE A 818 -15.51 -8.76 -28.22
N GLU A 819 -16.16 -8.96 -27.07
CA GLU A 819 -17.51 -8.49 -26.78
C GLU A 819 -17.60 -6.97 -26.93
N ALA A 820 -16.63 -6.22 -26.41
CA ALA A 820 -16.59 -4.76 -26.53
C ALA A 820 -16.43 -4.26 -27.98
N VAL A 821 -15.95 -5.10 -28.90
CA VAL A 821 -15.89 -4.79 -30.34
C VAL A 821 -16.94 -5.52 -31.18
N GLY A 822 -17.83 -6.27 -30.52
CA GLY A 822 -18.97 -6.96 -31.12
C GLY A 822 -18.66 -8.34 -31.75
N ILE A 823 -17.57 -8.99 -31.34
CA ILE A 823 -17.19 -10.36 -31.73
C ILE A 823 -17.71 -11.36 -30.69
N LYS A 824 -18.44 -12.39 -31.15
CA LYS A 824 -18.94 -13.49 -30.30
C LYS A 824 -17.97 -14.68 -30.28
N ARG A 825 -17.96 -15.43 -29.18
CA ARG A 825 -17.11 -16.62 -28.95
C ARG A 825 -17.12 -17.62 -30.11
N ASN A 826 -18.28 -17.85 -30.73
CA ASN A 826 -18.45 -18.85 -31.81
C ASN A 826 -17.56 -18.58 -33.03
N VAL A 827 -17.16 -17.33 -33.25
CA VAL A 827 -16.26 -16.93 -34.35
C VAL A 827 -14.84 -17.46 -34.15
N LEU A 828 -14.43 -17.72 -32.90
CA LEU A 828 -13.09 -18.23 -32.57
C LEU A 828 -12.94 -19.72 -32.86
N PHE A 829 -14.04 -20.48 -32.82
CA PHE A 829 -14.06 -21.94 -32.95
C PHE A 829 -14.67 -22.44 -34.28
N SER A 830 -15.09 -21.54 -35.16
CA SER A 830 -15.67 -21.92 -36.46
C SER A 830 -14.60 -22.45 -37.42
N SER A 831 -14.70 -23.72 -37.80
CA SER A 831 -13.81 -24.41 -38.73
C SER A 831 -14.02 -23.96 -40.18
N GLY A 832 -13.02 -23.32 -40.78
CA GLY A 832 -12.63 -23.50 -42.19
C GLY A 832 -13.55 -23.07 -43.34
N LYS A 833 -14.73 -22.46 -43.15
CA LYS A 833 -15.48 -21.86 -44.26
C LYS A 833 -15.28 -20.34 -44.30
N GLN A 834 -14.89 -19.82 -45.47
CA GLN A 834 -14.78 -18.39 -45.75
C GLN A 834 -16.07 -17.68 -45.31
N MET A 835 -15.97 -16.90 -44.23
CA MET A 835 -17.12 -16.20 -43.66
C MET A 835 -17.45 -14.99 -44.54
N SER A 836 -18.70 -14.92 -45.00
CA SER A 836 -19.27 -13.68 -45.54
C SER A 836 -19.21 -12.57 -44.47
N LEU A 837 -18.80 -11.36 -44.90
CA LEU A 837 -18.70 -10.12 -44.12
C LEU A 837 -19.97 -9.72 -43.33
N THR A 838 -21.08 -10.42 -43.54
CA THR A 838 -22.40 -10.13 -42.96
C THR A 838 -22.65 -10.73 -41.57
N SER A 839 -21.74 -11.53 -41.00
CA SER A 839 -21.95 -12.20 -39.69
C SER A 839 -21.27 -11.53 -38.49
N ILE A 840 -20.69 -10.34 -38.68
CA ILE A 840 -19.95 -9.60 -37.64
C ILE A 840 -20.65 -8.27 -37.35
N SER A 841 -21.30 -8.16 -36.19
CA SER A 841 -21.83 -6.88 -35.68
C SER A 841 -20.71 -6.04 -35.08
N ILE A 842 -19.97 -5.29 -35.90
CA ILE A 842 -18.81 -4.51 -35.43
C ILE A 842 -19.27 -3.26 -34.66
N GLN A 843 -18.88 -3.12 -33.39
CA GLN A 843 -19.02 -1.86 -32.64
C GLN A 843 -17.81 -0.94 -32.90
N LYS A 844 -17.87 -0.15 -33.97
CA LYS A 844 -16.90 0.92 -34.27
C LYS A 844 -17.50 2.28 -33.90
N ASN A 845 -16.73 3.10 -33.18
CA ASN A 845 -17.07 4.47 -32.79
C ASN A 845 -18.40 4.60 -32.00
N GLY A 846 -18.81 3.56 -31.28
CA GLY A 846 -20.02 3.54 -30.44
C GLY A 846 -21.34 3.28 -31.20
N THR A 847 -21.30 3.03 -32.52
CA THR A 847 -22.49 2.74 -33.34
C THR A 847 -22.61 1.24 -33.65
N VAL A 848 -23.80 0.67 -33.43
CA VAL A 848 -24.19 -0.67 -33.89
C VAL A 848 -24.75 -0.54 -35.31
N LYS A 849 -24.16 -1.21 -36.31
CA LYS A 849 -24.83 -1.42 -37.60
C LYS A 849 -25.66 -2.69 -37.51
N GLU A 850 -26.97 -2.55 -37.40
CA GLU A 850 -27.90 -3.65 -37.66
C GLU A 850 -28.11 -3.77 -39.17
N THR A 851 -27.89 -4.96 -39.72
CA THR A 851 -28.47 -5.36 -41.01
C THR A 851 -29.67 -6.25 -40.68
N THR A 852 -30.85 -5.66 -40.76
CA THR A 852 -32.15 -6.34 -40.72
C THR A 852 -32.45 -6.89 -42.11
N GLU A 853 -32.76 -8.18 -42.21
CA GLU A 853 -33.76 -8.63 -43.18
C GLU A 853 -34.66 -9.66 -42.51
N ILE A 854 -35.95 -9.36 -42.61
CA ILE A 854 -37.09 -9.98 -41.96
C ILE A 854 -37.66 -11.00 -42.94
N LEU A 855 -37.95 -12.22 -42.49
CA LEU A 855 -39.03 -13.03 -43.05
C LEU A 855 -39.98 -13.40 -41.90
N THR A 856 -41.06 -12.63 -41.84
CA THR A 856 -42.26 -12.81 -41.02
C THR A 856 -43.13 -13.94 -41.56
N THR A 857 -43.66 -14.76 -40.66
CA THR A 857 -45.08 -15.14 -40.69
C THR A 857 -45.60 -15.18 -39.26
N GLU A 858 -46.48 -14.24 -38.94
CA GLU A 858 -47.20 -14.13 -37.66
C GLU A 858 -48.38 -15.10 -37.60
N THR A 859 -48.68 -15.59 -36.39
CA THR A 859 -50.07 -15.60 -35.92
C THR A 859 -50.12 -15.23 -34.44
N LYS A 860 -50.89 -14.19 -34.14
CA LYS A 860 -51.11 -13.56 -32.82
C LYS A 860 -51.91 -14.47 -31.87
N ILE A 861 -51.77 -14.24 -30.56
CA ILE A 861 -52.86 -13.88 -29.63
C ILE A 861 -52.23 -13.20 -28.38
N GLU A 862 -52.91 -12.17 -27.89
CA GLU A 862 -52.51 -11.18 -26.87
C GLU A 862 -52.54 -11.67 -25.42
N VAL A 863 -51.70 -11.09 -24.56
CA VAL A 863 -51.95 -10.96 -23.10
C VAL A 863 -51.40 -9.60 -22.58
N LYS A 864 -52.24 -8.89 -21.81
CA LYS A 864 -51.91 -7.87 -20.78
C LYS A 864 -52.45 -8.45 -19.44
N VAL A 865 -51.84 -8.34 -18.25
CA VAL A 865 -51.54 -7.15 -17.41
C VAL A 865 -50.68 -7.58 -16.19
N GLU A 866 -49.71 -6.71 -15.84
CA GLU A 866 -49.10 -6.27 -14.55
C GLU A 866 -48.78 -7.15 -13.30
N ASP A 867 -47.54 -6.93 -12.83
CA ASP A 867 -47.02 -6.63 -11.47
C ASP A 867 -47.37 -7.48 -10.23
N SER A 868 -46.33 -8.06 -9.58
CA SER A 868 -45.56 -7.38 -8.50
C SER A 868 -44.80 -8.33 -7.53
N LYS A 869 -43.59 -7.87 -7.15
CA LYS A 869 -42.91 -7.93 -5.83
C LYS A 869 -42.18 -9.20 -5.29
N LYS A 870 -40.88 -8.95 -4.99
CA LYS A 870 -40.02 -9.34 -3.82
C LYS A 870 -39.06 -10.55 -3.88
N GLN A 871 -37.75 -10.25 -4.01
CA GLN A 871 -36.60 -10.50 -3.09
C GLN A 871 -36.73 -11.56 -1.95
N THR A 872 -35.79 -12.45 -1.55
CA THR A 872 -34.36 -12.75 -1.89
C THR A 872 -33.87 -14.05 -1.18
N LYS A 873 -32.72 -14.61 -1.65
CA LYS A 873 -31.66 -15.44 -0.99
C LYS A 873 -31.68 -16.98 -1.13
N ILE A 874 -30.45 -17.50 -1.27
CA ILE A 874 -29.95 -18.65 -2.05
C ILE A 874 -30.00 -19.99 -1.29
N THR A 875 -30.58 -21.07 -1.84
CA THR A 875 -30.36 -22.45 -1.33
C THR A 875 -30.73 -23.67 -2.22
N ASP A 876 -31.40 -23.54 -3.38
CA ASP A 876 -32.36 -24.61 -3.75
C ASP A 876 -32.05 -25.42 -5.02
N PHE A 877 -32.12 -26.75 -4.88
CA PHE A 877 -32.27 -27.77 -5.93
C PHE A 877 -33.71 -27.79 -6.45
N GLU A 878 -33.93 -28.14 -7.72
CA GLU A 878 -35.25 -28.04 -8.37
C GLU A 878 -36.21 -29.18 -8.00
N ASN A 879 -35.72 -30.42 -7.92
CA ASN A 879 -36.50 -31.61 -7.50
C ASN A 879 -35.57 -32.83 -7.26
N PHE A 880 -36.14 -34.00 -6.97
CA PHE A 880 -35.46 -35.29 -6.86
C PHE A 880 -36.16 -36.34 -7.74
N VAL A 881 -35.43 -37.27 -8.33
CA VAL A 881 -35.97 -38.26 -9.29
C VAL A 881 -35.48 -39.66 -8.94
N CYS A 882 -36.40 -40.63 -8.84
CA CYS A 882 -36.06 -42.03 -8.61
C CYS A 882 -35.32 -42.62 -9.80
N LYS A 883 -34.14 -43.21 -9.55
CA LYS A 883 -33.25 -43.78 -10.58
C LYS A 883 -33.87 -44.93 -11.37
N LYS A 884 -34.85 -45.65 -10.80
CA LYS A 884 -35.44 -46.84 -11.43
C LYS A 884 -36.79 -46.59 -12.11
N CYS A 885 -37.74 -45.94 -11.43
CA CYS A 885 -39.09 -45.73 -11.96
C CYS A 885 -39.36 -44.31 -12.46
N GLY A 886 -38.42 -43.37 -12.31
CA GLY A 886 -38.54 -42.01 -12.83
C GLY A 886 -39.49 -41.08 -12.03
N ARG A 887 -40.04 -41.54 -10.90
CA ARG A 887 -40.94 -40.74 -10.06
C ARG A 887 -40.21 -39.50 -9.49
N ILE A 888 -40.84 -38.33 -9.61
CA ILE A 888 -40.30 -37.03 -9.20
C ILE A 888 -40.84 -36.64 -7.81
N TYR A 889 -39.95 -36.18 -6.94
CA TYR A 889 -40.24 -35.68 -5.60
C TYR A 889 -39.72 -34.25 -5.48
N LEU A 890 -40.51 -33.34 -4.90
CA LEU A 890 -40.08 -31.94 -4.72
C LEU A 890 -39.15 -31.77 -3.49
N SER A 891 -38.99 -32.81 -2.67
CA SER A 891 -38.10 -32.88 -1.50
C SER A 891 -37.56 -34.30 -1.31
N LEU A 892 -36.35 -34.47 -0.75
CA LEU A 892 -35.76 -35.80 -0.55
C LEU A 892 -36.65 -36.66 0.39
N PRO A 893 -37.03 -37.88 0.00
CA PRO A 893 -37.77 -38.80 0.87
C PRO A 893 -37.00 -39.07 2.18
N PHE A 894 -37.71 -39.17 3.31
CA PHE A 894 -37.11 -39.34 4.64
C PHE A 894 -36.19 -40.56 4.75
N SER A 895 -36.47 -41.62 3.98
CA SER A 895 -35.68 -42.86 3.91
C SER A 895 -34.46 -42.78 2.99
N GLY A 896 -34.31 -41.71 2.21
CA GLY A 896 -33.34 -41.61 1.12
C GLY A 896 -33.63 -42.51 -0.09
N LYS A 897 -34.77 -43.21 -0.10
CA LYS A 897 -35.17 -44.20 -1.13
C LYS A 897 -36.61 -43.97 -1.61
N CYS A 898 -36.90 -44.35 -2.84
CA CYS A 898 -38.22 -44.29 -3.45
C CYS A 898 -39.22 -45.14 -2.66
N TYR A 899 -40.35 -44.56 -2.27
CA TYR A 899 -41.36 -45.27 -1.45
C TYR A 899 -42.02 -46.44 -2.18
N ASP A 900 -42.10 -46.41 -3.51
CA ASP A 900 -42.81 -47.44 -4.27
C ASP A 900 -41.94 -48.63 -4.64
N CYS A 901 -40.65 -48.41 -4.90
CA CYS A 901 -39.76 -49.45 -5.42
C CYS A 901 -38.46 -49.64 -4.62
N GLY A 902 -38.25 -48.85 -3.56
CA GLY A 902 -37.12 -48.99 -2.63
C GLY A 902 -35.75 -48.56 -3.16
N GLU A 903 -35.69 -47.96 -4.36
CA GLU A 903 -34.44 -47.57 -5.03
C GLU A 903 -34.00 -46.13 -4.78
N GLU A 904 -32.74 -45.81 -5.09
CA GLU A 904 -32.14 -44.52 -4.77
C GLU A 904 -32.72 -43.33 -5.57
N VAL A 905 -32.81 -42.18 -4.92
CA VAL A 905 -33.37 -40.94 -5.50
C VAL A 905 -32.26 -39.91 -5.71
N LEU A 906 -32.16 -39.36 -6.92
CA LEU A 906 -31.17 -38.37 -7.36
C LEU A 906 -31.74 -36.96 -7.20
N PHE A 907 -30.97 -35.93 -6.88
CA PHE A 907 -31.44 -34.55 -6.95
C PHE A 907 -31.19 -33.93 -8.33
N ASN A 908 -32.05 -33.02 -8.74
CA ASN A 908 -32.05 -32.30 -9.99
C ASN A 908 -31.79 -30.82 -9.73
N LEU A 909 -30.84 -30.23 -10.47
CA LEU A 909 -30.61 -28.78 -10.47
C LEU A 909 -30.25 -28.34 -11.89
N ASN A 910 -31.09 -27.50 -12.48
CA ASN A 910 -30.99 -27.01 -13.86
C ASN A 910 -30.94 -28.16 -14.90
N GLY A 911 -31.70 -29.23 -14.66
CA GLY A 911 -31.82 -30.38 -15.57
C GLY A 911 -30.75 -31.48 -15.42
N VAL A 912 -29.87 -31.42 -14.41
CA VAL A 912 -28.83 -32.45 -14.17
C VAL A 912 -29.17 -33.26 -12.92
N LEU A 913 -29.25 -34.59 -13.07
CA LEU A 913 -29.51 -35.53 -11.98
C LEU A 913 -28.20 -36.01 -11.32
N SER A 914 -28.10 -35.93 -9.99
CA SER A 914 -26.94 -36.41 -9.23
C SER A 914 -27.29 -36.96 -7.84
N GLN A 915 -26.45 -37.87 -7.32
CA GLN A 915 -26.63 -38.48 -5.99
C GLN A 915 -26.23 -37.51 -4.88
N LEU A 916 -27.04 -37.44 -3.82
CA LEU A 916 -26.75 -36.62 -2.65
C LEU A 916 -25.81 -37.37 -1.70
N ILE A 917 -24.52 -37.06 -1.69
CA ILE A 917 -23.56 -37.67 -0.75
C ILE A 917 -23.52 -36.83 0.54
N ARG A 918 -24.14 -37.33 1.61
CA ARG A 918 -23.94 -36.83 2.98
C ARG A 918 -22.99 -37.75 3.75
N LYS A 919 -21.89 -37.20 4.25
CA LYS A 919 -21.17 -37.71 5.43
C LYS A 919 -20.47 -36.52 6.10
N SER A 920 -20.30 -36.43 7.41
CA SER A 920 -21.00 -36.92 8.59
C SER A 920 -20.21 -36.26 9.72
N ILE A 921 -20.80 -35.17 10.25
CA ILE A 921 -20.35 -34.24 11.31
C ILE A 921 -18.98 -33.60 11.11
#